data_AF-A0A4R9XDV2-F1
#
_entry.id   AF-A0A4R9XDV2-F1
#
_cell.length_a   1.000
_cell.length_b   1.000
_cell.length_c   1.000
_cell.angle_alpha   90.00
_cell.angle_beta   90.00
_cell.angle_gamma   90.00
#
_symmetry.space_group_name_H-M   'P 1'
#
loop_
_entity.id
_entity.type
_entity.pdbx_description
1 polymer ?
#
loop_
_entity_poly.entity_id
_entity_poly.type
_entity_poly.pdbx_seq_one_letter_code
_entity_poly.pdbx_strand_id
1 'polypeptide(L)'
;MSKAQPGMSMERADIAFEVNGAAVRVSVPPVRRLSAVLRDELRLTGTKVGCDAGDCGACTVLVDGNPVCACLVPVASATGTKLTTVEGLANGRLSALQASFLDHGAAQCGICTPGLLVAATALLDRIPCPTETETQDALGGILCRCTGYRKIVAAVMDASRHTGGLDHRMPQSGHAVGASPIRLDGLPKVTGGEKFGGDSFPADALAVLVVRSPHYHARFSFGDLDVWARARPGIAGIFTAADIPGTNCFGVIGPFADQPALAEGSARFRGEAVALVAGEREAILDLDLSDFPVNWTELPHVLQPCKARAGGAELIHGNRPANLLTSGFVERGDPEAALAGAAFTVSGSIDTSYVEHAYIEPEAGYAYMDGDTLVVVACTQAPYMDRDDTAKVLDLAPEKVRIVPTATGGGFGSKLDVSLQPLIGLVAMKTGRPAALAYTRNESMISTTKRHPAEMEATIGADGDGCVTCMVFSGDFNTGAYASWGPTVANRVPVHASGPYVTPNYRAEGRAIHTNGPISGAFRGFGVPQATIMQETLYDELAEKLGMDRLDFRLKNCLRNGSETVTGQRLESGVGIADCLEALRPHWERALADAELFNAGSSTRKRGVGVASCWYGCGNTSLPNPSTIRVGISASGEVILHQGAVDIGQGSNTVIAQICADALGLPLEKFRLKSADTAITPDAGKTSASRQTFVTGKAVEKAGRALRDEILRFANVSDKAGIALDGASLVIREGEAIRHLDLSVLKADADGLVFCAEESYDPPTLPLDSKGQGKPYAVYGYGAQIAELEVDLKLGTVKLVKITAAHDVGKAINPLLAEGQIEGGIAQGIGMALMEEYIPGRTENLHDYLIPTIGDVPPIETILIEVPDPEGPFGAKGLGEHVLIPTAPAILNAIRHATGVLVTKVPATPTRIRAAIRDKVIHDREAHQ
;
A
#
# COMPACT_ATOMS: atom_id res chain seq x y z
N MET A 1 10.75 8.39 -48.35
CA MET A 1 9.73 8.87 -47.41
C MET A 1 10.22 10.17 -46.82
N SER A 2 9.36 11.20 -46.82
CA SER A 2 9.70 12.60 -46.58
C SER A 2 10.37 12.82 -45.22
N LYS A 3 11.47 13.58 -45.21
CA LYS A 3 12.07 14.13 -43.99
C LYS A 3 11.02 15.02 -43.31
N ALA A 4 10.59 14.67 -42.11
CA ALA A 4 9.79 15.55 -41.27
C ALA A 4 10.67 16.75 -40.86
N GLN A 5 10.11 17.96 -40.95
CA GLN A 5 10.77 19.18 -40.50
C GLN A 5 10.91 19.17 -38.96
N PRO A 6 12.07 19.56 -38.40
CA PRO A 6 12.22 19.75 -36.97
C PRO A 6 11.62 21.11 -36.55
N GLY A 7 10.77 21.10 -35.52
CA GLY A 7 10.42 22.29 -34.74
C GLY A 7 9.35 23.21 -35.33
N MET A 8 8.09 22.77 -35.35
CA MET A 8 6.98 23.72 -35.17
C MET A 8 6.83 23.93 -33.66
N SER A 9 7.31 25.05 -33.12
CA SER A 9 6.78 25.52 -31.84
C SER A 9 5.27 25.69 -32.05
N MET A 10 4.45 24.92 -31.34
CA MET A 10 3.01 25.02 -31.50
C MET A 10 2.58 26.42 -31.10
N GLU A 11 2.08 27.21 -32.05
CA GLU A 11 1.56 28.55 -31.78
C GLU A 11 0.54 28.48 -30.65
N ARG A 12 0.73 29.31 -29.61
CA ARG A 12 -0.23 29.44 -28.51
C ARG A 12 -1.50 30.09 -29.06
N ALA A 13 -2.66 29.59 -28.63
CA ALA A 13 -3.95 30.18 -28.96
C ALA A 13 -4.66 30.65 -27.68
N ASP A 14 -5.41 31.74 -27.80
CA ASP A 14 -6.30 32.20 -26.74
C ASP A 14 -7.57 31.35 -26.72
N ILE A 15 -7.74 30.57 -25.66
CA ILE A 15 -8.84 29.64 -25.48
C ILE A 15 -9.68 30.14 -24.31
N ALA A 16 -11.00 30.26 -24.54
CA ALA A 16 -11.94 30.77 -23.55
C ALA A 16 -13.05 29.75 -23.25
N PHE A 17 -13.35 29.56 -21.98
CA PHE A 17 -14.38 28.63 -21.47
C PHE A 17 -14.85 29.07 -20.08
N GLU A 18 -15.88 28.42 -19.54
CA GLU A 18 -16.34 28.60 -18.16
C GLU A 18 -15.83 27.43 -17.31
N VAL A 19 -15.30 27.69 -16.11
CA VAL A 19 -14.95 26.65 -15.13
C VAL A 19 -15.49 27.01 -13.76
N ASN A 20 -16.22 26.09 -13.14
CA ASN A 20 -16.85 26.26 -11.83
C ASN A 20 -17.66 27.58 -11.71
N GLY A 21 -18.36 27.95 -12.79
CA GLY A 21 -19.17 29.18 -12.85
C GLY A 21 -18.42 30.47 -13.21
N ALA A 22 -17.09 30.41 -13.40
CA ALA A 22 -16.26 31.57 -13.74
C ALA A 22 -15.76 31.51 -15.19
N ALA A 23 -15.87 32.62 -15.93
CA ALA A 23 -15.28 32.75 -17.26
C ALA A 23 -13.75 32.83 -17.17
N VAL A 24 -13.06 32.01 -17.96
CA VAL A 24 -11.59 31.90 -17.99
C VAL A 24 -11.09 32.03 -19.41
N ARG A 25 -9.91 32.65 -19.56
CA ARG A 25 -9.14 32.70 -20.81
C ARG A 25 -7.69 32.33 -20.52
N VAL A 26 -7.16 31.37 -21.28
CA VAL A 26 -5.77 30.92 -21.20
C VAL A 26 -5.13 31.01 -22.58
N SER A 27 -3.83 31.32 -22.62
CA SER A 27 -3.06 31.34 -23.87
C SER A 27 -2.09 30.17 -23.84
N VAL A 28 -2.36 29.07 -24.53
CA VAL A 28 -1.60 27.80 -24.45
C VAL A 28 -1.59 27.08 -25.81
N PRO A 29 -0.70 26.11 -26.05
CA PRO A 29 -0.79 25.25 -27.24
C PRO A 29 -2.17 24.56 -27.32
N PRO A 30 -2.88 24.62 -28.47
CA PRO A 30 -4.22 24.05 -28.63
C PRO A 30 -4.36 22.56 -28.26
N VAL A 31 -3.30 21.79 -28.46
CA VAL A 31 -3.26 20.34 -28.19
C VAL A 31 -2.87 20.00 -26.74
N ARG A 32 -2.54 21.01 -25.91
CA ARG A 32 -2.20 20.77 -24.50
C ARG A 32 -3.40 20.12 -23.81
N ARG A 33 -3.12 19.13 -22.95
CA ARG A 33 -4.16 18.39 -22.25
C ARG A 33 -4.93 19.30 -21.30
N LEU A 34 -6.25 19.16 -21.26
CA LEU A 34 -7.11 19.94 -20.37
C LEU A 34 -6.72 19.72 -18.90
N SER A 35 -6.32 18.51 -18.52
CA SER A 35 -5.80 18.21 -17.17
C SER A 35 -4.60 19.10 -16.80
N ALA A 36 -3.64 19.29 -17.71
CA ALA A 36 -2.48 20.14 -17.48
C ALA A 36 -2.89 21.62 -17.36
N VAL A 37 -3.83 22.10 -18.18
CA VAL A 37 -4.31 23.49 -18.11
C VAL A 37 -5.05 23.75 -16.78
N LEU A 38 -5.96 22.86 -16.39
CA LEU A 38 -6.69 22.98 -15.12
C LEU A 38 -5.73 23.02 -13.93
N ARG A 39 -4.70 22.16 -13.92
CA ARG A 39 -3.77 22.02 -12.79
C ARG A 39 -2.68 23.10 -12.77
N ASP A 40 -2.01 23.32 -13.89
CA ASP A 40 -0.80 24.12 -13.94
C ASP A 40 -1.10 25.61 -14.14
N GLU A 41 -2.06 25.94 -15.01
CA GLU A 41 -2.41 27.32 -15.33
C GLU A 41 -3.47 27.87 -14.35
N LEU A 42 -4.50 27.06 -14.05
CA LEU A 42 -5.64 27.49 -13.21
C LEU A 42 -5.55 27.07 -11.75
N ARG A 43 -4.54 26.26 -11.39
CA ARG A 43 -4.30 25.77 -10.02
C ARG A 43 -5.47 24.98 -9.41
N LEU A 44 -6.32 24.40 -10.26
CA LEU A 44 -7.40 23.47 -9.89
C LEU A 44 -6.83 22.06 -9.74
N THR A 45 -5.97 21.90 -8.72
CA THR A 45 -5.23 20.66 -8.45
C THR A 45 -6.11 19.52 -7.95
N GLY A 46 -7.40 19.75 -7.68
CA GLY A 46 -8.38 18.71 -7.38
C GLY A 46 -8.61 17.77 -8.56
N THR A 47 -8.39 18.23 -9.80
CA THR A 47 -8.27 17.35 -10.97
C THR A 47 -6.95 16.57 -10.87
N LYS A 48 -6.99 15.35 -10.34
CA LYS A 48 -5.81 14.51 -10.11
C LYS A 48 -5.38 13.81 -11.40
N VAL A 49 -4.08 13.59 -11.59
CA VAL A 49 -3.53 12.86 -12.75
C VAL A 49 -2.74 11.66 -12.26
N GLY A 50 -3.06 10.48 -12.79
CA GLY A 50 -2.47 9.20 -12.37
C GLY A 50 -1.86 8.40 -13.52
N CYS A 51 -2.71 7.80 -14.37
CA CYS A 51 -2.26 7.07 -15.57
C CYS A 51 -1.84 7.99 -16.72
N ASP A 52 -2.43 9.20 -16.76
CA ASP A 52 -2.35 10.15 -17.87
C ASP A 52 -2.63 9.54 -19.26
N ALA A 53 -3.53 8.55 -19.30
CA ALA A 53 -3.89 7.78 -20.49
C ALA A 53 -5.39 7.44 -20.59
N GLY A 54 -6.22 7.94 -19.67
CA GLY A 54 -7.66 7.67 -19.61
C GLY A 54 -8.06 6.41 -18.82
N ASP A 55 -7.10 5.63 -18.36
CA ASP A 55 -7.35 4.32 -17.73
C ASP A 55 -7.87 4.42 -16.28
N CYS A 56 -7.41 5.41 -15.50
CA CYS A 56 -7.68 5.46 -14.06
C CYS A 56 -8.89 6.31 -13.64
N GLY A 57 -9.38 7.19 -14.52
CA GLY A 57 -10.49 8.12 -14.22
C GLY A 57 -10.23 9.19 -13.15
N ALA A 58 -9.05 9.27 -12.52
CA ALA A 58 -8.77 10.25 -11.45
C ALA A 58 -8.88 11.73 -11.91
N CYS A 59 -8.69 11.98 -13.21
CA CYS A 59 -8.79 13.30 -13.82
C CYS A 59 -10.19 13.65 -14.33
N THR A 60 -11.23 12.94 -13.87
CA THR A 60 -12.59 13.15 -14.37
C THR A 60 -13.09 14.55 -14.01
N VAL A 61 -13.60 15.24 -15.03
CA VAL A 61 -14.27 16.56 -14.94
C VAL A 61 -15.60 16.48 -15.70
N LEU A 62 -16.53 17.39 -15.45
CA LEU A 62 -17.70 17.53 -16.31
C LEU A 62 -17.41 18.53 -17.42
N VAL A 63 -17.73 18.17 -18.66
CA VAL A 63 -17.83 19.10 -19.80
C VAL A 63 -19.29 19.13 -20.22
N ASP A 64 -19.94 20.28 -20.06
CA ASP A 64 -21.38 20.46 -20.32
C ASP A 64 -22.24 19.38 -19.65
N GLY A 65 -21.90 19.04 -18.40
CA GLY A 65 -22.58 18.03 -17.58
C GLY A 65 -22.18 16.57 -17.83
N ASN A 66 -21.31 16.30 -18.82
CA ASN A 66 -20.86 14.94 -19.14
C ASN A 66 -19.49 14.64 -18.53
N PRO A 67 -19.31 13.51 -17.83
CA PRO A 67 -18.02 13.12 -17.27
C PRO A 67 -17.02 12.74 -18.37
N VAL A 68 -15.83 13.34 -18.35
CA VAL A 68 -14.74 13.04 -19.28
C VAL A 68 -13.39 12.99 -18.55
N CYS A 69 -12.48 12.15 -19.04
CA CYS A 69 -11.09 12.14 -18.57
C CYS A 69 -10.34 13.35 -19.15
N ALA A 70 -10.05 14.36 -18.32
CA ALA A 70 -9.38 15.59 -18.75
C ALA A 70 -8.00 15.37 -19.40
N CYS A 71 -7.32 14.25 -19.10
CA CYS A 71 -6.04 13.90 -19.73
C CYS A 71 -6.16 13.52 -21.22
N LEU A 72 -7.35 13.15 -21.69
CA LEU A 72 -7.61 12.79 -23.09
C LEU A 72 -8.16 13.95 -23.93
N VAL A 73 -8.46 15.09 -23.29
CA VAL A 73 -9.12 16.21 -23.94
C VAL A 73 -8.08 17.28 -24.30
N PRO A 74 -7.87 17.61 -25.59
CA PRO A 74 -7.15 18.81 -25.98
C PRO A 74 -7.89 20.05 -25.50
N VAL A 75 -7.19 21.01 -24.90
CA VAL A 75 -7.82 22.22 -24.35
C VAL A 75 -8.59 23.03 -25.40
N ALA A 76 -8.19 22.99 -26.68
CA ALA A 76 -8.94 23.64 -27.76
C ALA A 76 -10.38 23.13 -27.88
N SER A 77 -10.63 21.86 -27.55
CA SER A 77 -11.98 21.26 -27.54
C SER A 77 -12.86 21.76 -26.39
N ALA A 78 -12.27 22.42 -25.38
CA ALA A 78 -13.03 23.05 -24.30
C ALA A 78 -13.54 24.46 -24.65
N THR A 79 -13.23 25.00 -25.84
CA THR A 79 -13.65 26.36 -26.22
C THR A 79 -15.17 26.53 -26.11
N GLY A 80 -15.61 27.49 -25.30
CA GLY A 80 -17.02 27.82 -25.10
C GLY A 80 -17.83 26.82 -24.26
N THR A 81 -17.20 25.78 -23.70
CA THR A 81 -17.89 24.79 -22.86
C THR A 81 -17.95 25.23 -21.40
N LYS A 82 -18.80 24.55 -20.62
CA LYS A 82 -18.86 24.67 -19.16
C LYS A 82 -18.16 23.50 -18.50
N LEU A 83 -17.15 23.80 -17.71
CA LEU A 83 -16.36 22.83 -16.97
C LEU A 83 -16.74 22.83 -15.49
N THR A 84 -16.89 21.65 -14.90
CA THR A 84 -17.02 21.47 -13.45
C THR A 84 -15.95 20.51 -12.95
N THR A 85 -15.14 20.97 -12.00
CA THR A 85 -14.17 20.16 -11.26
C THR A 85 -14.68 19.87 -9.84
N VAL A 86 -13.93 19.11 -9.04
CA VAL A 86 -14.31 18.81 -7.64
C VAL A 86 -14.45 20.08 -6.80
N GLU A 87 -13.63 21.11 -7.08
CA GLU A 87 -13.67 22.41 -6.41
C GLU A 87 -15.02 23.13 -6.64
N GLY A 88 -15.68 22.87 -7.78
CA GLY A 88 -16.99 23.43 -8.12
C GLY A 88 -18.18 22.69 -7.50
N LEU A 89 -17.97 21.54 -6.84
CA LEU A 89 -19.06 20.77 -6.23
C LEU A 89 -19.56 21.40 -4.91
N ALA A 90 -18.70 22.16 -4.23
CA ALA A 90 -19.01 22.83 -2.98
C ALA A 90 -19.39 24.30 -3.22
N ASN A 91 -20.65 24.66 -2.96
CA ASN A 91 -21.14 26.05 -3.06
C ASN A 91 -21.02 26.77 -1.71
N GLY A 92 -19.80 26.86 -1.16
CA GLY A 92 -19.55 27.40 0.18
C GLY A 92 -19.95 26.47 1.35
N ARG A 93 -20.52 25.32 1.04
CA ARG A 93 -20.79 24.18 1.95
C ARG A 93 -20.59 22.87 1.19
N LEU A 94 -20.31 21.79 1.89
CA LEU A 94 -20.21 20.47 1.28
C LEU A 94 -21.53 20.08 0.60
N SER A 95 -21.41 19.41 -0.55
CA SER A 95 -22.56 18.74 -1.16
C SER A 95 -22.99 17.54 -0.31
N ALA A 96 -24.24 17.09 -0.49
CA ALA A 96 -24.75 15.90 0.19
C ALA A 96 -23.93 14.64 -0.14
N LEU A 97 -23.39 14.57 -1.36
CA LEU A 97 -22.49 13.51 -1.79
C LEU A 97 -21.14 13.56 -1.05
N GLN A 98 -20.52 14.74 -0.92
CA GLN A 98 -19.27 14.90 -0.17
C GLN A 98 -19.46 14.55 1.31
N ALA A 99 -20.59 14.93 1.91
CA ALA A 99 -20.94 14.56 3.27
C ALA A 99 -21.09 13.04 3.42
N SER A 100 -21.87 12.41 2.54
CA SER A 100 -22.06 10.96 2.52
C SER A 100 -20.74 10.17 2.38
N PHE A 101 -19.79 10.66 1.55
CA PHE A 101 -18.47 10.04 1.41
C PHE A 101 -17.66 10.03 2.72
N LEU A 102 -17.77 11.10 3.52
CA LEU A 102 -17.09 11.18 4.82
C LEU A 102 -17.73 10.24 5.83
N ASP A 103 -19.06 10.22 5.90
CA ASP A 103 -19.82 9.39 6.85
C ASP A 103 -19.62 7.89 6.60
N HIS A 104 -19.50 7.48 5.33
CA HIS A 104 -19.22 6.10 4.96
C HIS A 104 -17.74 5.72 5.02
N GLY A 105 -16.82 6.69 5.20
CA GLY A 105 -15.38 6.43 5.08
C GLY A 105 -14.96 6.01 3.65
N ALA A 106 -15.66 6.51 2.63
CA ALA A 106 -15.44 6.19 1.22
C ALA A 106 -14.15 6.82 0.63
N ALA A 107 -13.42 7.60 1.42
CA ALA A 107 -12.13 8.17 1.06
C ALA A 107 -11.03 7.69 2.02
N GLN A 108 -10.09 6.90 1.48
CA GLN A 108 -8.85 6.49 2.18
C GLN A 108 -7.70 7.43 1.84
N CYS A 109 -6.89 7.13 0.81
CA CYS A 109 -5.80 8.03 0.39
C CYS A 109 -6.32 9.31 -0.26
N GLY A 110 -7.50 9.27 -0.88
CA GLY A 110 -8.18 10.45 -1.43
C GLY A 110 -7.84 10.81 -2.88
N ILE A 111 -6.85 10.17 -3.50
CA ILE A 111 -6.40 10.57 -4.86
C ILE A 111 -7.46 10.34 -5.95
N CYS A 112 -8.26 9.27 -5.87
CA CYS A 112 -9.34 9.01 -6.84
C CYS A 112 -10.66 9.68 -6.46
N THR A 113 -10.77 10.17 -5.21
CA THR A 113 -12.01 10.72 -4.64
C THR A 113 -12.58 11.89 -5.46
N PRO A 114 -11.78 12.87 -5.93
CA PRO A 114 -12.28 13.91 -6.83
C PRO A 114 -12.98 13.39 -8.08
N GLY A 115 -12.35 12.45 -8.81
CA GLY A 115 -12.94 11.88 -10.03
C GLY A 115 -14.24 11.13 -9.74
N LEU A 116 -14.27 10.35 -8.66
CA LEU A 116 -15.46 9.63 -8.19
C LEU A 116 -16.62 10.58 -7.87
N LEU A 117 -16.35 11.65 -7.13
CA LEU A 117 -17.37 12.63 -6.73
C LEU A 117 -17.94 13.36 -7.94
N VAL A 118 -17.09 13.74 -8.90
CA VAL A 118 -17.52 14.42 -10.12
C VAL A 118 -18.42 13.50 -10.96
N ALA A 119 -18.00 12.26 -11.21
CA ALA A 119 -18.80 11.31 -11.99
C ALA A 119 -20.12 10.94 -11.28
N ALA A 120 -20.09 10.72 -9.96
CA ALA A 120 -21.29 10.45 -9.17
C ALA A 120 -22.25 11.64 -9.15
N THR A 121 -21.74 12.89 -9.16
CA THR A 121 -22.60 14.09 -9.26
C THR A 121 -23.39 14.07 -10.57
N ALA A 122 -22.74 13.76 -11.70
CA ALA A 122 -23.44 13.65 -12.99
C ALA A 122 -24.50 12.54 -13.00
N LEU A 123 -24.29 11.44 -12.27
CA LEU A 123 -25.31 10.41 -12.07
C LEU A 123 -26.49 10.94 -11.25
N LEU A 124 -26.21 11.52 -10.08
CA LEU A 124 -27.21 11.96 -9.11
C LEU A 124 -28.08 13.11 -9.63
N ASP A 125 -27.55 13.98 -10.50
CA ASP A 125 -28.32 15.02 -11.19
C ASP A 125 -29.41 14.44 -12.10
N ARG A 126 -29.22 13.20 -12.61
CA ARG A 126 -30.20 12.49 -13.44
C ARG A 126 -31.06 11.51 -12.63
N ILE A 127 -30.44 10.81 -11.68
CA ILE A 127 -31.04 9.74 -10.89
C ILE A 127 -30.70 10.00 -9.41
N PRO A 128 -31.54 10.74 -8.66
CA PRO A 128 -31.24 11.13 -7.27
C PRO A 128 -31.11 9.96 -6.29
N CYS A 129 -31.68 8.80 -6.61
CA CYS A 129 -31.63 7.57 -5.81
C CYS A 129 -31.27 6.38 -6.71
N PRO A 130 -30.00 6.27 -7.14
CA PRO A 130 -29.59 5.24 -8.08
C PRO A 130 -29.53 3.86 -7.40
N THR A 131 -29.71 2.82 -8.20
CA THR A 131 -29.43 1.44 -7.81
C THR A 131 -27.92 1.19 -7.73
N GLU A 132 -27.54 0.05 -7.14
CA GLU A 132 -26.15 -0.40 -7.12
C GLU A 132 -25.59 -0.56 -8.54
N THR A 133 -26.32 -1.20 -9.45
CA THR A 133 -25.88 -1.37 -10.85
C THR A 133 -25.68 -0.03 -11.56
N GLU A 134 -26.63 0.91 -11.45
CA GLU A 134 -26.48 2.24 -12.06
C GLU A 134 -25.28 3.00 -11.50
N THR A 135 -25.00 2.82 -10.20
CA THR A 135 -23.82 3.40 -9.54
C THR A 135 -22.52 2.78 -10.05
N GLN A 136 -22.47 1.45 -10.15
CA GLN A 136 -21.30 0.73 -10.67
C GLN A 136 -21.02 1.10 -12.13
N ASP A 137 -22.05 1.15 -12.97
CA ASP A 137 -21.93 1.52 -14.38
C ASP A 137 -21.42 2.96 -14.55
N ALA A 138 -21.93 3.90 -13.76
CA ALA A 138 -21.50 5.31 -13.83
C ALA A 138 -20.05 5.52 -13.38
N LEU A 139 -19.55 4.69 -12.45
CA LEU A 139 -18.22 4.81 -11.85
C LEU A 139 -17.21 3.81 -12.44
N GLY A 140 -17.62 2.95 -13.37
CA GLY A 140 -16.80 1.85 -13.90
C GLY A 140 -15.46 2.27 -14.52
N GLY A 141 -15.37 3.51 -15.01
CA GLY A 141 -14.13 4.08 -15.56
C GLY A 141 -13.17 4.70 -14.54
N ILE A 142 -13.44 4.58 -13.23
CA ILE A 142 -12.63 5.22 -12.18
C ILE A 142 -12.09 4.17 -11.23
N LEU A 143 -10.77 4.04 -11.22
CA LEU A 143 -10.07 3.02 -10.43
C LEU A 143 -9.84 3.50 -8.99
N CYS A 144 -10.06 2.61 -8.03
CA CYS A 144 -9.70 2.81 -6.62
C CYS A 144 -8.92 1.61 -6.11
N ARG A 145 -7.69 1.88 -5.63
CA ARG A 145 -6.80 0.84 -5.10
C ARG A 145 -6.92 0.60 -3.59
N CYS A 146 -7.67 1.45 -2.88
CA CYS A 146 -7.67 1.50 -1.43
C CYS A 146 -8.93 0.93 -0.77
N THR A 147 -10.12 1.21 -1.32
CA THR A 147 -11.39 1.02 -0.58
C THR A 147 -12.11 -0.27 -0.88
N GLY A 148 -11.79 -0.97 -1.97
CA GLY A 148 -12.60 -2.09 -2.46
C GLY A 148 -14.01 -1.69 -2.93
N TYR A 149 -14.22 -0.40 -3.24
CA TYR A 149 -15.43 0.17 -3.85
C TYR A 149 -16.76 0.07 -3.07
N ARG A 150 -16.95 -0.88 -2.15
CA ARG A 150 -18.25 -1.10 -1.46
C ARG A 150 -18.76 0.14 -0.75
N LYS A 151 -17.91 0.79 0.05
CA LYS A 151 -18.25 2.04 0.75
C LYS A 151 -18.47 3.22 -0.20
N ILE A 152 -17.82 3.23 -1.38
CA ILE A 152 -18.07 4.25 -2.42
C ILE A 152 -19.47 4.08 -3.00
N VAL A 153 -19.85 2.85 -3.37
CA VAL A 153 -21.18 2.54 -3.89
C VAL A 153 -22.25 2.93 -2.88
N ALA A 154 -22.09 2.51 -1.62
CA ALA A 154 -23.01 2.86 -0.55
C ALA A 154 -23.15 4.39 -0.37
N ALA A 155 -22.02 5.12 -0.35
CA ALA A 155 -22.03 6.57 -0.19
C ALA A 155 -22.78 7.30 -1.31
N VAL A 156 -22.69 6.82 -2.56
CA VAL A 156 -23.43 7.41 -3.69
C VAL A 156 -24.93 7.13 -3.56
N MET A 157 -25.30 5.88 -3.27
CA MET A 157 -26.70 5.48 -3.11
C MET A 157 -27.39 6.21 -1.95
N ASP A 158 -26.66 6.50 -0.88
CA ASP A 158 -27.17 7.18 0.33
C ASP A 158 -26.98 8.71 0.30
N ALA A 159 -26.44 9.29 -0.78
CA ALA A 159 -26.16 10.72 -0.86
C ALA A 159 -27.41 11.59 -0.63
N SER A 160 -28.57 11.19 -1.14
CA SER A 160 -29.83 11.94 -0.99
C SER A 160 -30.32 12.05 0.47
N ARG A 161 -29.84 11.18 1.37
CA ARG A 161 -30.17 11.22 2.80
C ARG A 161 -29.41 12.30 3.58
N HIS A 162 -28.32 12.84 3.02
CA HIS A 162 -27.40 13.77 3.69
C HIS A 162 -27.69 15.25 3.41
N THR A 163 -28.95 15.60 3.15
CA THR A 163 -29.38 16.99 2.88
C THR A 163 -29.23 17.94 4.08
N GLY A 164 -29.11 17.39 5.30
CA GLY A 164 -28.96 18.14 6.56
C GLY A 164 -27.53 18.52 6.95
N GLY A 165 -26.52 18.13 6.17
CA GLY A 165 -25.10 18.34 6.49
C GLY A 165 -24.46 17.17 7.26
N LEU A 166 -23.16 17.30 7.55
CA LEU A 166 -22.36 16.30 8.26
C LEU A 166 -22.63 16.32 9.77
N ASP A 167 -22.58 15.13 10.38
CA ASP A 167 -22.44 15.04 11.83
C ASP A 167 -20.98 15.33 12.23
N HIS A 168 -20.73 16.54 12.72
CA HIS A 168 -19.42 16.96 13.20
C HIS A 168 -19.15 16.56 14.65
N ARG A 169 -20.04 15.82 15.31
CA ARG A 169 -19.85 15.41 16.70
C ARG A 169 -18.64 14.49 16.80
N MET A 170 -17.62 14.96 17.50
CA MET A 170 -16.45 14.17 17.84
C MET A 170 -16.68 13.42 19.16
N PRO A 171 -16.02 12.27 19.37
CA PRO A 171 -16.14 11.52 20.61
C PRO A 171 -15.74 12.36 21.82
N GLN A 172 -16.50 12.21 22.90
CA GLN A 172 -16.18 12.82 24.19
C GLN A 172 -14.94 12.13 24.81
N SER A 173 -14.37 12.77 25.84
CA SER A 173 -13.22 12.25 26.58
C SER A 173 -13.46 10.80 27.05
N GLY A 174 -12.51 9.90 26.77
CA GLY A 174 -12.56 8.49 27.16
C GLY A 174 -13.44 7.61 26.28
N HIS A 175 -13.95 8.14 25.17
CA HIS A 175 -14.83 7.43 24.23
C HIS A 175 -14.32 7.50 22.79
N ALA A 176 -13.06 7.90 22.57
CA ALA A 176 -12.49 7.99 21.23
C ALA A 176 -12.18 6.61 20.65
N VAL A 177 -11.56 5.71 21.40
CA VAL A 177 -11.26 4.33 20.99
C VAL A 177 -12.55 3.52 20.86
N GLY A 178 -12.75 2.90 19.69
CA GLY A 178 -13.97 2.14 19.37
C GLY A 178 -15.06 2.99 18.71
N ALA A 179 -14.90 4.32 18.66
CA ALA A 179 -15.78 5.18 17.88
C ALA A 179 -15.35 5.26 16.41
N SER A 180 -16.29 5.63 15.55
CA SER A 180 -16.08 5.85 14.11
C SER A 180 -16.34 7.32 13.73
N PRO A 181 -15.59 8.30 14.28
CA PRO A 181 -15.71 9.67 13.80
C PRO A 181 -15.27 9.75 12.33
N ILE A 182 -15.73 10.79 11.64
CA ILE A 182 -15.15 11.16 10.35
C ILE A 182 -13.63 11.32 10.49
N ARG A 183 -12.91 10.96 9.44
CA ARG A 183 -11.45 11.08 9.44
C ARG A 183 -11.02 12.53 9.64
N LEU A 184 -10.00 12.74 10.46
CA LEU A 184 -9.42 14.06 10.72
C LEU A 184 -8.85 14.71 9.45
N ASP A 185 -8.44 13.88 8.48
CA ASP A 185 -7.93 14.27 7.17
C ASP A 185 -8.95 14.07 6.03
N GLY A 186 -10.24 13.87 6.35
CA GLY A 186 -11.27 13.54 5.36
C GLY A 186 -11.69 14.71 4.48
N LEU A 187 -11.89 15.90 5.08
CA LEU A 187 -12.39 17.09 4.39
C LEU A 187 -11.55 17.51 3.16
N PRO A 188 -10.20 17.63 3.24
CA PRO A 188 -9.40 17.99 2.07
C PRO A 188 -9.52 16.95 0.93
N LYS A 189 -9.77 15.67 1.23
CA LYS A 189 -9.90 14.61 0.21
C LYS A 189 -11.18 14.73 -0.61
N VAL A 190 -12.30 15.08 0.03
CA VAL A 190 -13.60 15.20 -0.67
C VAL A 190 -13.79 16.56 -1.35
N THR A 191 -13.02 17.57 -0.96
CA THR A 191 -13.06 18.91 -1.56
C THR A 191 -12.03 19.11 -2.68
N GLY A 192 -11.10 18.15 -2.87
CA GLY A 192 -9.96 18.30 -3.77
C GLY A 192 -8.83 19.16 -3.22
N GLY A 193 -8.93 19.61 -1.96
CA GLY A 193 -7.93 20.42 -1.27
C GLY A 193 -6.68 19.66 -0.83
N GLU A 194 -6.73 18.32 -0.75
CA GLU A 194 -5.59 17.48 -0.36
C GLU A 194 -4.44 17.60 -1.38
N LYS A 195 -3.22 17.78 -0.87
CA LYS A 195 -2.03 18.09 -1.68
C LYS A 195 -1.09 16.88 -1.76
N PHE A 196 -1.02 16.31 -2.97
CA PHE A 196 -0.16 15.20 -3.34
C PHE A 196 1.18 15.71 -3.91
N GLY A 197 2.11 14.80 -4.16
CA GLY A 197 3.48 15.13 -4.59
C GLY A 197 3.53 16.05 -5.81
N GLY A 198 2.63 15.82 -6.78
CA GLY A 198 2.55 16.59 -8.03
C GLY A 198 1.69 17.86 -7.98
N ASP A 199 1.16 18.27 -6.82
CA ASP A 199 0.19 19.37 -6.72
C ASP A 199 0.81 20.72 -6.30
N SER A 200 2.04 20.73 -5.75
CA SER A 200 2.58 21.91 -5.06
C SER A 200 4.02 22.28 -5.49
N PHE A 201 4.36 22.06 -6.76
CA PHE A 201 5.68 22.45 -7.27
C PHE A 201 5.89 23.97 -7.22
N PRO A 202 7.06 24.46 -6.77
CA PRO A 202 7.42 25.88 -6.87
C PRO A 202 7.38 26.38 -8.31
N ALA A 203 6.97 27.63 -8.51
CA ALA A 203 6.76 28.20 -9.85
C ALA A 203 8.07 28.36 -10.65
N ASP A 204 9.20 28.54 -9.97
CA ASP A 204 10.55 28.70 -10.52
C ASP A 204 11.37 27.40 -10.56
N ALA A 205 10.76 26.28 -10.16
CA ALA A 205 11.42 24.98 -10.12
C ALA A 205 11.81 24.50 -11.52
N LEU A 206 13.04 24.00 -11.64
CA LEU A 206 13.49 23.24 -12.80
C LEU A 206 12.69 21.92 -12.87
N ALA A 207 12.15 21.61 -14.05
CA ALA A 207 11.64 20.29 -14.32
C ALA A 207 12.81 19.33 -14.49
N VAL A 208 12.75 18.18 -13.84
CA VAL A 208 13.73 17.11 -13.96
C VAL A 208 13.14 16.00 -14.79
N LEU A 209 13.95 15.43 -15.69
CA LEU A 209 13.65 14.23 -16.45
C LEU A 209 14.73 13.19 -16.18
N VAL A 210 14.35 11.91 -16.08
CA VAL A 210 15.28 10.80 -15.86
C VAL A 210 15.53 10.06 -17.17
N VAL A 211 16.80 10.00 -17.59
CA VAL A 211 17.22 9.14 -18.71
C VAL A 211 17.40 7.72 -18.18
N ARG A 212 16.72 6.74 -18.79
CA ARG A 212 16.65 5.36 -18.29
C ARG A 212 17.16 4.34 -19.30
N SER A 213 17.69 3.22 -18.81
CA SER A 213 18.10 2.09 -19.64
C SER A 213 16.91 1.43 -20.34
N PRO A 214 16.97 1.23 -21.68
CA PRO A 214 15.96 0.45 -22.39
C PRO A 214 16.22 -1.06 -22.32
N HIS A 215 17.38 -1.50 -21.81
CA HIS A 215 17.83 -2.90 -21.81
C HIS A 215 17.79 -3.52 -20.40
N TYR A 216 17.55 -4.84 -20.33
CA TYR A 216 17.63 -5.60 -19.08
C TYR A 216 19.05 -5.76 -18.55
N HIS A 217 20.05 -5.73 -19.42
CA HIS A 217 21.45 -5.71 -19.04
C HIS A 217 22.25 -5.07 -20.16
N ALA A 218 23.01 -4.02 -19.86
CA ALA A 218 23.84 -3.36 -20.85
C ALA A 218 25.04 -2.66 -20.21
N ARG A 219 26.10 -2.50 -20.98
CA ARG A 219 27.10 -1.46 -20.74
C ARG A 219 26.69 -0.19 -21.47
N PHE A 220 27.06 0.96 -20.94
CA PHE A 220 26.84 2.23 -21.62
C PHE A 220 27.96 3.23 -21.39
N SER A 221 28.03 4.21 -22.28
CA SER A 221 28.91 5.38 -22.16
C SER A 221 28.22 6.61 -22.74
N PHE A 222 28.55 7.78 -22.21
CA PHE A 222 28.04 9.04 -22.75
C PHE A 222 28.97 9.61 -23.82
N GLY A 223 28.38 10.28 -24.81
CA GLY A 223 29.08 11.16 -25.73
C GLY A 223 29.27 12.56 -25.13
N ASP A 224 29.25 13.59 -25.99
CA ASP A 224 29.40 14.99 -25.55
C ASP A 224 28.04 15.56 -25.07
N LEU A 225 27.79 15.41 -23.75
CA LEU A 225 26.59 15.90 -23.08
C LEU A 225 26.50 17.44 -23.10
N ASP A 226 27.63 18.12 -22.98
CA ASP A 226 27.74 19.58 -22.96
C ASP A 226 27.31 20.20 -24.29
N VAL A 227 27.77 19.63 -25.41
CA VAL A 227 27.35 20.05 -26.76
C VAL A 227 25.86 19.79 -26.94
N TRP A 228 25.35 18.64 -26.51
CA TRP A 228 23.93 18.31 -26.62
C TRP A 228 23.05 19.29 -25.81
N ALA A 229 23.49 19.66 -24.60
CA ALA A 229 22.78 20.62 -23.73
C ALA A 229 22.79 22.04 -24.32
N ARG A 230 23.95 22.54 -24.75
CA ARG A 230 24.07 23.89 -25.34
C ARG A 230 23.25 24.08 -26.62
N ALA A 231 22.97 23.00 -27.35
CA ALA A 231 22.13 23.02 -28.54
C ALA A 231 20.62 23.21 -28.23
N ARG A 232 20.22 23.14 -26.95
CA ARG A 232 18.82 23.17 -26.51
C ARG A 232 18.57 24.29 -25.49
N PRO A 233 18.04 25.45 -25.93
CA PRO A 233 17.67 26.52 -25.01
C PRO A 233 16.70 26.03 -23.94
N GLY A 234 16.92 26.45 -22.69
CA GLY A 234 16.09 26.06 -21.54
C GLY A 234 16.61 24.85 -20.76
N ILE A 235 17.59 24.09 -21.28
CA ILE A 235 18.28 23.07 -20.48
C ILE A 235 19.27 23.76 -19.52
N ALA A 236 19.08 23.52 -18.22
CA ALA A 236 19.91 24.07 -17.14
C ALA A 236 21.12 23.18 -16.82
N GLY A 237 21.00 21.86 -17.02
CA GLY A 237 22.11 20.94 -16.79
C GLY A 237 21.76 19.49 -17.07
N ILE A 238 22.80 18.68 -17.24
CA ILE A 238 22.73 17.22 -17.30
C ILE A 238 23.59 16.68 -16.16
N PHE A 239 23.07 15.71 -15.42
CA PHE A 239 23.73 15.14 -14.25
C PHE A 239 23.85 13.63 -14.41
N THR A 240 25.01 13.09 -14.08
CA THR A 240 25.34 11.66 -14.16
C THR A 240 25.83 11.14 -12.81
N ALA A 241 26.21 9.87 -12.73
CA ALA A 241 26.86 9.31 -11.54
C ALA A 241 28.10 10.12 -11.10
N ALA A 242 28.82 10.77 -12.03
CA ALA A 242 29.98 11.59 -11.72
C ALA A 242 29.66 12.89 -10.95
N ASP A 243 28.40 13.33 -10.97
CA ASP A 243 27.96 14.54 -10.26
C ASP A 243 27.58 14.26 -8.81
N ILE A 244 27.35 13.00 -8.45
CA ILE A 244 26.99 12.56 -7.11
C ILE A 244 28.18 12.77 -6.18
N PRO A 245 28.08 13.65 -5.17
CA PRO A 245 29.21 13.96 -4.30
C PRO A 245 29.48 12.88 -3.24
N GLY A 246 28.47 12.10 -2.86
CA GLY A 246 28.55 11.09 -1.81
C GLY A 246 28.68 9.66 -2.33
N THR A 247 28.15 8.71 -1.57
CA THR A 247 28.17 7.30 -1.97
C THR A 247 27.00 7.02 -2.90
N ASN A 248 27.27 6.74 -4.18
CA ASN A 248 26.26 6.36 -5.17
C ASN A 248 25.71 4.93 -4.93
N CYS A 249 25.10 4.71 -3.76
CA CYS A 249 24.47 3.46 -3.36
C CYS A 249 23.50 3.70 -2.21
N PHE A 250 22.24 3.32 -2.39
CA PHE A 250 21.19 3.34 -1.39
C PHE A 250 20.60 1.94 -1.16
N GLY A 251 19.82 1.79 -0.11
CA GLY A 251 19.08 0.55 0.14
C GLY A 251 18.48 0.48 1.53
N VAL A 252 17.21 0.06 1.58
CA VAL A 252 16.36 0.01 2.78
C VAL A 252 16.91 -0.87 3.91
N ILE A 253 17.86 -1.76 3.62
CA ILE A 253 18.56 -2.61 4.60
C ILE A 253 20.07 -2.41 4.40
N GLY A 254 20.68 -1.57 5.23
CA GLY A 254 22.07 -1.09 5.06
C GLY A 254 23.10 -2.16 4.68
N PRO A 255 23.20 -3.32 5.37
CA PRO A 255 24.14 -4.39 5.02
C PRO A 255 23.93 -5.01 3.63
N PHE A 256 22.77 -4.82 3.02
CA PHE A 256 22.41 -5.33 1.69
C PHE A 256 22.23 -4.22 0.64
N ALA A 257 22.48 -2.94 0.98
CA ALA A 257 22.37 -1.84 0.04
C ALA A 257 23.30 -2.05 -1.17
N ASP A 258 22.71 -2.03 -2.36
CA ASP A 258 23.39 -2.39 -3.61
C ASP A 258 22.92 -1.59 -4.84
N GLN A 259 21.98 -0.66 -4.68
CA GLN A 259 21.37 0.07 -5.78
C GLN A 259 21.97 1.47 -5.94
N PRO A 260 22.47 1.85 -7.13
CA PRO A 260 22.94 3.20 -7.39
C PRO A 260 21.76 4.17 -7.59
N ALA A 261 21.96 5.45 -7.23
CA ALA A 261 21.02 6.52 -7.56
C ALA A 261 21.01 6.82 -9.07
N LEU A 262 22.20 6.84 -9.68
CA LEU A 262 22.40 6.86 -11.12
C LEU A 262 23.42 5.79 -11.47
N ALA A 263 23.09 4.86 -12.36
CA ALA A 263 24.01 3.80 -12.74
C ALA A 263 25.29 4.36 -13.39
N GLU A 264 26.39 3.62 -13.27
CA GLU A 264 27.70 4.00 -13.80
C GLU A 264 28.25 2.90 -14.70
N GLY A 265 28.37 3.20 -16.00
CA GLY A 265 28.98 2.32 -17.02
C GLY A 265 28.20 1.05 -17.36
N SER A 266 27.28 0.58 -16.51
CA SER A 266 26.42 -0.57 -16.77
C SER A 266 25.07 -0.45 -16.08
N ALA A 267 24.02 -0.84 -16.79
CA ALA A 267 22.67 -1.00 -16.27
C ALA A 267 22.33 -2.50 -16.13
N ARG A 268 21.70 -2.88 -15.01
CA ARG A 268 21.33 -4.24 -14.59
C ARG A 268 19.85 -4.58 -14.76
N PHE A 269 19.00 -3.59 -15.08
CA PHE A 269 17.60 -3.81 -15.44
C PHE A 269 17.05 -2.73 -16.39
N ARG A 270 15.94 -3.05 -17.08
CA ARG A 270 15.20 -2.11 -17.95
C ARG A 270 14.47 -1.09 -17.07
N GLY A 271 14.75 0.19 -17.25
CA GLY A 271 14.19 1.29 -16.44
C GLY A 271 15.19 1.93 -15.47
N GLU A 272 16.41 1.39 -15.38
CA GLU A 272 17.45 1.93 -14.49
C GLU A 272 17.87 3.34 -14.89
N ALA A 273 17.93 4.26 -13.93
CA ALA A 273 18.33 5.65 -14.15
C ALA A 273 19.83 5.75 -14.45
N VAL A 274 20.21 6.43 -15.53
CA VAL A 274 21.62 6.63 -15.92
C VAL A 274 22.05 8.09 -15.94
N ALA A 275 21.12 9.02 -16.17
CA ALA A 275 21.36 10.45 -16.14
C ALA A 275 20.08 11.22 -15.83
N LEU A 276 20.23 12.49 -15.43
CA LEU A 276 19.15 13.45 -15.26
C LEU A 276 19.33 14.59 -16.25
N VAL A 277 18.23 15.09 -16.81
CA VAL A 277 18.19 16.35 -17.55
C VAL A 277 17.31 17.31 -16.76
N ALA A 278 17.83 18.49 -16.40
CA ALA A 278 17.06 19.51 -15.71
C ALA A 278 16.98 20.78 -16.56
N GLY A 279 15.81 21.42 -16.58
CA GLY A 279 15.58 22.61 -17.40
C GLY A 279 14.27 23.31 -17.09
N GLU A 280 14.01 24.38 -17.83
CA GLU A 280 12.73 25.07 -17.83
C GLU A 280 11.61 24.10 -18.22
N ARG A 281 10.46 24.20 -17.56
CA ARG A 281 9.36 23.21 -17.70
C ARG A 281 8.96 22.96 -19.15
N GLU A 282 8.75 24.02 -19.92
CA GLU A 282 8.34 23.89 -21.33
C GLU A 282 9.44 23.24 -22.19
N ALA A 283 10.73 23.49 -21.88
CA ALA A 283 11.84 22.85 -22.59
C ALA A 283 11.92 21.34 -22.30
N ILE A 284 11.59 20.91 -21.07
CA ILE A 284 11.56 19.50 -20.68
C ILE A 284 10.33 18.78 -21.23
N LEU A 285 9.16 19.43 -21.26
CA LEU A 285 7.94 18.84 -21.80
C LEU A 285 8.05 18.51 -23.30
N ASP A 286 8.77 19.33 -24.06
CA ASP A 286 8.98 19.16 -25.51
C ASP A 286 10.27 18.38 -25.84
N LEU A 287 10.99 17.87 -24.83
CA LEU A 287 12.30 17.27 -25.03
C LEU A 287 12.22 15.87 -25.64
N ASP A 288 12.80 15.71 -26.83
CA ASP A 288 13.07 14.40 -27.43
C ASP A 288 14.45 13.89 -27.00
N LEU A 289 14.49 12.65 -26.49
CA LEU A 289 15.71 11.96 -26.05
C LEU A 289 16.27 11.00 -27.10
N SER A 290 15.66 10.91 -28.29
CA SER A 290 16.09 9.99 -29.36
C SER A 290 17.54 10.21 -29.80
N ASP A 291 18.06 11.43 -29.66
CA ASP A 291 19.44 11.80 -29.94
C ASP A 291 20.28 12.09 -28.67
N PHE A 292 19.75 11.76 -27.49
CA PHE A 292 20.51 11.88 -26.24
C PHE A 292 21.79 11.03 -26.37
N PRO A 293 22.98 11.59 -26.07
CA PRO A 293 24.24 10.97 -26.47
C PRO A 293 24.64 9.85 -25.50
N VAL A 294 23.92 8.73 -25.55
CA VAL A 294 24.22 7.50 -24.80
C VAL A 294 24.43 6.34 -25.77
N ASN A 295 25.56 5.66 -25.65
CA ASN A 295 25.91 4.50 -26.47
C ASN A 295 25.68 3.23 -25.66
N TRP A 296 24.77 2.37 -26.09
CA TRP A 296 24.45 1.11 -25.42
C TRP A 296 25.16 -0.09 -26.05
N THR A 297 25.60 -1.03 -25.22
CA THR A 297 26.01 -2.37 -25.61
C THR A 297 25.21 -3.37 -24.78
N GLU A 298 24.18 -3.95 -25.39
CA GLU A 298 23.33 -4.96 -24.73
C GLU A 298 24.14 -6.22 -24.39
N LEU A 299 23.87 -6.77 -23.22
CA LEU A 299 24.51 -7.96 -22.67
C LEU A 299 23.48 -9.07 -22.42
N PRO A 300 23.91 -10.34 -22.31
CA PRO A 300 23.03 -11.43 -21.90
C PRO A 300 22.36 -11.14 -20.55
N HIS A 301 21.10 -11.52 -20.39
CA HIS A 301 20.33 -11.29 -19.18
C HIS A 301 19.53 -12.53 -18.77
N VAL A 302 19.18 -12.62 -17.48
CA VAL A 302 18.38 -13.70 -16.92
C VAL A 302 17.21 -13.14 -16.11
N LEU A 303 15.99 -13.61 -16.36
CA LEU A 303 14.78 -13.10 -15.68
C LEU A 303 14.14 -14.12 -14.71
N GLN A 304 14.61 -15.37 -14.72
CA GLN A 304 14.05 -16.48 -13.92
C GLN A 304 15.05 -16.93 -12.84
N PRO A 305 14.62 -17.09 -11.56
CA PRO A 305 15.48 -17.54 -10.47
C PRO A 305 16.22 -18.86 -10.77
N CYS A 306 15.50 -19.88 -11.23
CA CYS A 306 16.09 -21.18 -11.56
C CYS A 306 17.26 -21.09 -12.56
N LYS A 307 17.17 -20.19 -13.55
CA LYS A 307 18.25 -19.93 -14.52
C LYS A 307 19.38 -19.09 -13.92
N ALA A 308 19.06 -18.12 -13.06
CA ALA A 308 20.06 -17.26 -12.42
C ALA A 308 20.96 -18.03 -11.44
N ARG A 309 20.44 -19.13 -10.87
CA ARG A 309 21.19 -20.02 -9.95
C ARG A 309 21.93 -21.15 -10.66
N ALA A 310 21.72 -21.35 -11.96
CA ALA A 310 22.32 -22.45 -12.70
C ALA A 310 23.86 -22.34 -12.71
N GLY A 311 24.55 -23.48 -12.70
CA GLY A 311 26.01 -23.51 -12.78
C GLY A 311 26.52 -22.81 -14.05
N GLY A 312 27.38 -21.80 -13.88
CA GLY A 312 27.93 -21.01 -14.99
C GLY A 312 27.07 -19.81 -15.41
N ALA A 313 25.95 -19.52 -14.74
CA ALA A 313 25.22 -18.28 -14.94
C ALA A 313 26.08 -17.06 -14.60
N GLU A 314 25.96 -15.99 -15.41
CA GLU A 314 26.63 -14.72 -15.10
C GLU A 314 26.11 -14.15 -13.76
N LEU A 315 27.03 -13.62 -12.96
CA LEU A 315 26.67 -12.98 -11.70
C LEU A 315 26.23 -11.54 -11.96
N ILE A 316 25.06 -11.17 -11.46
CA ILE A 316 24.52 -9.80 -11.53
C ILE A 316 25.32 -8.87 -10.60
N HIS A 317 25.70 -9.43 -9.45
CA HIS A 317 26.59 -8.82 -8.46
C HIS A 317 27.77 -9.75 -8.24
N GLY A 318 28.99 -9.29 -8.52
CA GLY A 318 30.19 -10.15 -8.48
C GLY A 318 30.50 -10.76 -7.12
N ASN A 319 29.96 -10.21 -6.04
CA ASN A 319 30.09 -10.70 -4.67
C ASN A 319 28.91 -11.58 -4.20
N ARG A 320 27.96 -11.93 -5.08
CA ARG A 320 26.79 -12.76 -4.77
C ARG A 320 26.87 -14.11 -5.51
N PRO A 321 27.57 -15.11 -4.96
CA PRO A 321 27.68 -16.41 -5.63
C PRO A 321 26.30 -17.03 -5.87
N ALA A 322 26.14 -17.69 -7.01
CA ALA A 322 24.87 -18.26 -7.49
C ALA A 322 23.70 -17.25 -7.56
N ASN A 323 23.99 -15.95 -7.67
CA ASN A 323 23.00 -14.87 -7.64
C ASN A 323 22.10 -14.89 -6.38
N LEU A 324 22.56 -15.53 -5.30
CA LEU A 324 21.84 -15.58 -4.02
C LEU A 324 22.12 -14.31 -3.23
N LEU A 325 21.08 -13.52 -2.96
CA LEU A 325 21.18 -12.35 -2.06
C LEU A 325 21.35 -12.82 -0.61
N THR A 326 20.38 -13.62 -0.14
CA THR A 326 20.34 -14.22 1.19
C THR A 326 19.29 -15.33 1.24
N SER A 327 19.38 -16.19 2.26
CA SER A 327 18.34 -17.15 2.63
C SER A 327 17.84 -16.91 4.06
N GLY A 328 16.65 -17.38 4.35
CA GLY A 328 16.11 -17.55 5.69
C GLY A 328 15.72 -19.01 5.92
N PHE A 329 15.76 -19.45 7.17
CA PHE A 329 15.57 -20.85 7.54
C PHE A 329 14.89 -20.99 8.91
N VAL A 330 13.93 -21.90 9.00
CA VAL A 330 13.31 -22.33 10.27
C VAL A 330 13.22 -23.85 10.27
N GLU A 331 13.73 -24.50 11.31
CA GLU A 331 13.62 -25.95 11.52
C GLU A 331 13.26 -26.28 12.97
N ARG A 332 12.26 -27.14 13.14
CA ARG A 332 11.77 -27.63 14.43
C ARG A 332 11.47 -29.13 14.35
N GLY A 333 11.82 -29.87 15.39
CA GLY A 333 11.55 -31.31 15.47
C GLY A 333 12.33 -32.13 14.43
N ASP A 334 11.75 -33.24 13.98
CA ASP A 334 12.30 -34.10 12.91
C ASP A 334 11.28 -34.23 11.77
N PRO A 335 11.29 -33.30 10.80
CA PRO A 335 10.32 -33.27 9.72
C PRO A 335 10.44 -34.46 8.77
N GLU A 336 11.62 -35.08 8.65
CA GLU A 336 11.83 -36.23 7.76
C GLU A 336 11.22 -37.50 8.34
N ALA A 337 11.48 -37.79 9.62
CA ALA A 337 10.85 -38.92 10.30
C ALA A 337 9.33 -38.74 10.40
N ALA A 338 8.86 -37.52 10.67
CA ALA A 338 7.43 -37.22 10.75
C ALA A 338 6.72 -37.36 9.40
N LEU A 339 7.35 -36.97 8.29
CA LEU A 339 6.82 -37.19 6.94
C LEU A 339 6.74 -38.68 6.60
N ALA A 340 7.77 -39.46 6.93
CA ALA A 340 7.79 -40.91 6.69
C ALA A 340 6.74 -41.66 7.51
N GLY A 341 6.39 -41.15 8.69
CA GLY A 341 5.37 -41.71 9.59
C GLY A 341 3.96 -41.14 9.41
N ALA A 342 3.75 -40.14 8.55
CA ALA A 342 2.44 -39.52 8.35
C ALA A 342 1.46 -40.51 7.70
N ALA A 343 0.21 -40.53 8.16
CA ALA A 343 -0.83 -41.38 7.58
C ALA A 343 -1.30 -40.85 6.22
N PHE A 344 -1.33 -39.53 6.06
CA PHE A 344 -1.69 -38.85 4.83
C PHE A 344 -0.64 -37.79 4.49
N THR A 345 -0.29 -37.70 3.22
CA THR A 345 0.62 -36.68 2.69
C THR A 345 0.06 -36.02 1.43
N VAL A 346 0.38 -34.74 1.28
CA VAL A 346 0.11 -33.93 0.10
C VAL A 346 1.38 -33.18 -0.29
N SER A 347 1.63 -33.06 -1.59
CA SER A 347 2.78 -32.35 -2.14
C SER A 347 2.33 -31.53 -3.33
N GLY A 348 2.92 -30.35 -3.52
CA GLY A 348 2.63 -29.50 -4.67
C GLY A 348 3.72 -28.47 -4.95
N SER A 349 3.67 -27.93 -6.17
CA SER A 349 4.52 -26.83 -6.64
C SER A 349 3.61 -25.71 -7.18
N ILE A 350 3.84 -24.47 -6.77
CA ILE A 350 3.06 -23.29 -7.18
C ILE A 350 3.98 -22.12 -7.50
N ASP A 351 3.69 -21.49 -8.63
CA ASP A 351 4.37 -20.30 -9.11
C ASP A 351 3.46 -19.07 -9.00
N THR A 352 4.04 -17.95 -8.57
CA THR A 352 3.39 -16.63 -8.61
C THR A 352 4.09 -15.72 -9.62
N SER A 353 3.44 -14.62 -10.00
CA SER A 353 3.96 -13.66 -10.97
C SER A 353 4.29 -12.33 -10.31
N TYR A 354 4.96 -11.43 -11.04
CA TYR A 354 5.12 -10.06 -10.56
C TYR A 354 3.74 -9.43 -10.40
N VAL A 355 3.53 -8.75 -9.27
CA VAL A 355 2.35 -7.93 -9.03
C VAL A 355 2.82 -6.50 -8.81
N GLU A 356 2.24 -5.58 -9.58
CA GLU A 356 2.45 -4.15 -9.46
C GLU A 356 1.48 -3.56 -8.43
N HIS A 357 1.97 -2.65 -7.59
CA HIS A 357 1.18 -2.02 -6.53
C HIS A 357 0.02 -1.22 -7.10
N ALA A 358 0.22 -0.59 -8.25
CA ALA A 358 -0.78 0.16 -9.02
C ALA A 358 -1.51 1.22 -8.18
N TYR A 359 -0.81 1.88 -7.27
CA TYR A 359 -1.31 3.10 -6.65
C TYR A 359 -1.56 4.15 -7.73
N ILE A 360 -2.62 4.95 -7.54
CA ILE A 360 -3.10 5.86 -8.59
C ILE A 360 -2.18 7.07 -8.76
N GLU A 361 -1.50 7.52 -7.70
CA GLU A 361 -0.52 8.63 -7.74
C GLU A 361 0.91 8.09 -7.99
N PRO A 362 1.53 8.34 -9.16
CA PRO A 362 2.95 8.07 -9.37
C PRO A 362 3.85 8.79 -8.37
N GLU A 363 5.14 8.47 -8.37
CA GLU A 363 6.15 9.15 -7.58
C GLU A 363 6.23 10.63 -8.00
N ALA A 364 6.07 11.55 -7.06
CA ALA A 364 6.19 12.97 -7.34
C ALA A 364 6.71 13.77 -6.13
N GLY A 365 7.46 14.83 -6.39
CA GLY A 365 7.98 15.73 -5.37
C GLY A 365 8.91 16.81 -5.92
N TYR A 366 9.38 17.67 -5.03
CA TYR A 366 10.35 18.73 -5.34
C TYR A 366 11.33 18.96 -4.21
N ALA A 367 12.48 19.54 -4.53
CA ALA A 367 13.54 19.85 -3.58
C ALA A 367 14.00 21.30 -3.74
N TYR A 368 14.49 21.90 -2.65
CA TYR A 368 15.08 23.24 -2.63
C TYR A 368 16.05 23.38 -1.45
N MET A 369 16.90 24.40 -1.49
CA MET A 369 17.80 24.75 -0.38
C MET A 369 17.15 25.80 0.53
N ASP A 370 17.07 25.52 1.83
CA ASP A 370 16.75 26.49 2.88
C ASP A 370 18.02 26.77 3.69
N GLY A 371 18.72 27.86 3.35
CA GLY A 371 20.07 28.09 3.83
C GLY A 371 21.02 26.97 3.37
N ASP A 372 21.55 26.21 4.33
CA ASP A 372 22.42 25.06 4.10
C ASP A 372 21.71 23.70 4.25
N THR A 373 20.38 23.71 4.44
CA THR A 373 19.56 22.50 4.57
C THR A 373 18.88 22.20 3.24
N LEU A 374 19.04 20.97 2.74
CA LEU A 374 18.28 20.45 1.62
C LEU A 374 16.89 20.03 2.11
N VAL A 375 15.84 20.68 1.61
CA VAL A 375 14.45 20.31 1.88
C VAL A 375 13.88 19.55 0.69
N VAL A 376 13.33 18.36 0.95
CA VAL A 376 12.66 17.52 -0.05
C VAL A 376 11.21 17.31 0.37
N VAL A 377 10.29 17.72 -0.50
CA VAL A 377 8.84 17.58 -0.32
C VAL A 377 8.32 16.56 -1.32
N ALA A 378 7.97 15.35 -0.86
CA ALA A 378 7.65 14.24 -1.76
C ALA A 378 6.69 13.21 -1.14
N CYS A 379 6.02 12.42 -1.98
CA CYS A 379 5.24 11.27 -1.50
C CYS A 379 6.18 10.15 -1.01
N THR A 380 6.01 9.68 0.23
CA THR A 380 6.86 8.63 0.83
C THR A 380 6.15 7.89 1.96
N GLN A 381 6.57 6.66 2.26
CA GLN A 381 6.18 5.90 3.45
C GLN A 381 7.22 5.93 4.58
N ALA A 382 8.43 6.44 4.33
CA ALA A 382 9.59 6.27 5.21
C ALA A 382 10.52 7.51 5.23
N PRO A 383 10.04 8.68 5.70
CA PRO A 383 10.78 9.94 5.60
C PRO A 383 12.17 9.93 6.24
N TYR A 384 12.35 9.25 7.37
CA TYR A 384 13.65 9.14 8.03
C TYR A 384 14.63 8.25 7.25
N MET A 385 14.15 7.18 6.62
CA MET A 385 15.01 6.34 5.75
C MET A 385 15.38 7.10 4.47
N ASP A 386 14.43 7.80 3.87
CA ASP A 386 14.67 8.66 2.70
C ASP A 386 15.72 9.74 3.02
N ARG A 387 15.65 10.34 4.21
CA ARG A 387 16.61 11.33 4.69
C ARG A 387 18.01 10.75 4.72
N ASP A 388 18.16 9.59 5.37
CA ASP A 388 19.45 8.97 5.60
C ASP A 388 20.09 8.49 4.28
N ASP A 389 19.31 7.86 3.39
CA ASP A 389 19.79 7.46 2.06
C ASP A 389 20.10 8.68 1.17
N THR A 390 19.27 9.73 1.19
CA THR A 390 19.52 10.96 0.44
C THR A 390 20.78 11.67 0.95
N ALA A 391 20.95 11.77 2.27
CA ALA A 391 22.13 12.36 2.90
C ALA A 391 23.40 11.61 2.51
N LYS A 392 23.37 10.27 2.53
CA LYS A 392 24.49 9.42 2.11
C LYS A 392 24.85 9.60 0.64
N VAL A 393 23.85 9.64 -0.26
CA VAL A 393 24.08 9.83 -1.70
C VAL A 393 24.62 11.23 -1.99
N LEU A 394 24.13 12.25 -1.29
CA LEU A 394 24.46 13.65 -1.56
C LEU A 394 25.58 14.22 -0.67
N ASP A 395 26.26 13.39 0.12
CA ASP A 395 27.35 13.79 1.03
C ASP A 395 26.95 14.91 2.01
N LEU A 396 25.75 14.77 2.59
CA LEU A 396 25.23 15.69 3.59
C LEU A 396 25.17 15.00 4.97
N ALA A 397 25.31 15.78 6.03
CA ALA A 397 24.90 15.31 7.35
C ALA A 397 23.38 15.09 7.38
N PRO A 398 22.84 14.05 8.05
CA PRO A 398 21.39 13.80 8.09
C PRO A 398 20.57 15.02 8.55
N GLU A 399 21.05 15.77 9.55
CA GLU A 399 20.46 17.03 10.02
C GLU A 399 20.43 18.18 9.00
N LYS A 400 21.19 18.07 7.89
CA LYS A 400 21.13 18.98 6.74
C LYS A 400 20.20 18.50 5.63
N VAL A 401 19.46 17.42 5.86
CA VAL A 401 18.40 16.94 4.97
C VAL A 401 17.09 16.90 5.74
N ARG A 402 16.07 17.56 5.19
CA ARG A 402 14.70 17.54 5.72
C ARG A 402 13.77 16.92 4.70
N ILE A 403 13.13 15.81 5.07
CA ILE A 403 12.05 15.20 4.29
C ILE A 403 10.71 15.64 4.86
N VAL A 404 9.86 16.19 3.99
CA VAL A 404 8.49 16.60 4.26
C VAL A 404 7.54 15.77 3.38
N PRO A 405 6.98 14.68 3.92
CA PRO A 405 5.95 13.90 3.24
C PRO A 405 4.77 14.75 2.76
N THR A 406 4.36 14.54 1.50
CA THR A 406 3.05 15.00 1.03
C THR A 406 1.95 13.99 1.37
N ALA A 407 0.68 14.34 1.11
CA ALA A 407 -0.34 13.30 1.00
C ALA A 407 0.12 12.26 -0.03
N THR A 408 -0.14 10.98 0.27
CA THR A 408 0.32 9.86 -0.56
C THR A 408 -0.88 9.11 -1.12
N GLY A 409 -1.02 9.09 -2.44
CA GLY A 409 -2.13 8.50 -3.19
C GLY A 409 -2.07 6.97 -3.30
N GLY A 410 -1.74 6.31 -2.19
CA GLY A 410 -1.39 4.89 -2.10
C GLY A 410 0.11 4.66 -2.26
N GLY A 411 0.64 3.69 -1.51
CA GLY A 411 2.03 3.26 -1.62
C GLY A 411 2.17 1.74 -1.53
N PHE A 412 1.38 1.10 -0.65
CA PHE A 412 1.26 -0.35 -0.52
C PHE A 412 2.58 -1.11 -0.31
N GLY A 413 3.64 -0.39 0.03
CA GLY A 413 5.00 -0.89 0.23
C GLY A 413 6.02 -0.33 -0.77
N SER A 414 5.64 0.07 -1.98
CA SER A 414 6.60 0.55 -3.00
C SER A 414 7.32 1.82 -2.58
N LYS A 415 6.58 2.79 -1.99
CA LYS A 415 7.13 4.08 -1.55
C LYS A 415 7.89 3.99 -0.22
N LEU A 416 8.32 2.79 0.19
CA LEU A 416 9.31 2.58 1.25
C LEU A 416 10.74 2.69 0.72
N ASP A 417 10.93 2.36 -0.55
CA ASP A 417 12.21 2.54 -1.25
C ASP A 417 12.30 3.98 -1.75
N VAL A 418 13.50 4.57 -1.64
CA VAL A 418 13.76 5.90 -2.18
C VAL A 418 13.61 5.86 -3.71
N SER A 419 13.09 6.94 -4.29
CA SER A 419 12.86 7.05 -5.73
C SER A 419 13.46 8.34 -6.29
N LEU A 420 12.72 9.44 -6.19
CA LEU A 420 13.11 10.73 -6.76
C LEU A 420 13.98 11.58 -5.84
N GLN A 421 13.95 11.34 -4.53
CA GLN A 421 14.52 12.21 -3.49
C GLN A 421 16.00 12.59 -3.73
N PRO A 422 16.93 11.63 -3.92
CA PRO A 422 18.33 11.99 -4.23
C PRO A 422 18.49 12.64 -5.61
N LEU A 423 17.60 12.36 -6.56
CA LEU A 423 17.68 12.89 -7.92
C LEU A 423 17.35 14.39 -7.96
N ILE A 424 16.20 14.78 -7.39
CA ILE A 424 15.83 16.20 -7.29
C ILE A 424 16.73 16.95 -6.31
N GLY A 425 17.21 16.28 -5.25
CA GLY A 425 18.17 16.85 -4.32
C GLY A 425 19.50 17.21 -4.99
N LEU A 426 20.04 16.31 -5.82
CA LEU A 426 21.26 16.58 -6.61
C LEU A 426 21.10 17.81 -7.50
N VAL A 427 19.99 17.89 -8.25
CA VAL A 427 19.71 19.03 -9.13
C VAL A 427 19.60 20.33 -8.33
N ALA A 428 18.86 20.32 -7.22
CA ALA A 428 18.68 21.52 -6.39
C ALA A 428 20.02 22.02 -5.82
N MET A 429 20.86 21.12 -5.33
CA MET A 429 22.19 21.47 -4.81
C MET A 429 23.13 22.01 -5.90
N LYS A 430 23.17 21.39 -7.08
CA LYS A 430 24.10 21.78 -8.14
C LYS A 430 23.70 23.06 -8.85
N THR A 431 22.39 23.36 -8.90
CA THR A 431 21.88 24.54 -9.62
C THR A 431 21.54 25.72 -8.70
N GLY A 432 21.35 25.47 -7.39
CA GLY A 432 20.86 26.46 -6.43
C GLY A 432 19.39 26.87 -6.66
N ARG A 433 18.67 26.18 -7.56
CA ARG A 433 17.26 26.42 -7.87
C ARG A 433 16.41 25.26 -7.38
N PRO A 434 15.11 25.47 -7.04
CA PRO A 434 14.23 24.35 -6.77
C PRO A 434 14.16 23.37 -7.97
N ALA A 435 13.97 22.09 -7.70
CA ALA A 435 13.91 21.03 -8.72
C ALA A 435 12.70 20.13 -8.47
N ALA A 436 11.89 19.87 -9.48
CA ALA A 436 10.64 19.11 -9.38
C ALA A 436 10.61 17.94 -10.37
N LEU A 437 10.09 16.80 -9.92
CA LEU A 437 9.95 15.57 -10.69
C LEU A 437 8.62 14.90 -10.36
N ALA A 438 7.88 14.53 -11.40
CA ALA A 438 6.77 13.58 -11.31
C ALA A 438 7.01 12.50 -12.35
N TYR A 439 7.01 11.25 -11.92
CA TYR A 439 7.09 10.12 -12.85
C TYR A 439 5.84 10.07 -13.70
N THR A 440 6.03 9.80 -14.99
CA THR A 440 4.96 9.26 -15.82
C THR A 440 4.53 7.89 -15.29
N ARG A 441 3.34 7.42 -15.65
CA ARG A 441 2.90 6.07 -15.27
C ARG A 441 3.84 5.00 -15.80
N ASN A 442 4.37 5.16 -17.02
CA ASN A 442 5.33 4.24 -17.59
C ASN A 442 6.62 4.18 -16.75
N GLU A 443 7.18 5.33 -16.37
CA GLU A 443 8.36 5.38 -15.50
C GLU A 443 8.11 4.71 -14.15
N SER A 444 6.94 4.95 -13.55
CA SER A 444 6.52 4.28 -12.32
C SER A 444 6.52 2.76 -12.52
N MET A 445 5.85 2.25 -13.57
CA MET A 445 5.77 0.82 -13.89
C MET A 445 7.14 0.16 -14.09
N ILE A 446 8.07 0.79 -14.82
CA ILE A 446 9.34 0.16 -15.16
C ILE A 446 10.41 0.29 -14.07
N SER A 447 10.33 1.30 -13.19
CA SER A 447 11.43 1.63 -12.27
C SER A 447 11.16 1.37 -10.80
N THR A 448 9.89 1.29 -10.39
CA THR A 448 9.54 1.04 -8.99
C THR A 448 9.48 -0.45 -8.70
N THR A 449 9.53 -0.77 -7.40
CA THR A 449 9.54 -2.16 -6.96
C THR A 449 8.24 -2.88 -7.32
N LYS A 450 8.29 -4.21 -7.39
CA LYS A 450 7.13 -5.10 -7.56
C LYS A 450 7.05 -6.09 -6.40
N ARG A 451 5.94 -6.82 -6.28
CA ARG A 451 5.91 -8.04 -5.45
C ARG A 451 6.84 -9.10 -6.05
N HIS A 452 7.65 -9.75 -5.22
CA HIS A 452 8.47 -10.90 -5.61
C HIS A 452 7.63 -12.03 -6.23
N PRO A 453 7.87 -12.39 -7.50
CA PRO A 453 7.50 -13.70 -8.02
C PRO A 453 8.16 -14.79 -7.19
N ALA A 454 7.45 -15.88 -6.97
CA ALA A 454 7.93 -17.02 -6.21
C ALA A 454 7.75 -18.33 -6.99
N GLU A 455 8.76 -19.18 -6.97
CA GLU A 455 8.72 -20.60 -7.35
C GLU A 455 8.76 -21.39 -6.03
N MET A 456 7.69 -22.11 -5.68
CA MET A 456 7.55 -22.73 -4.35
C MET A 456 7.18 -24.20 -4.44
N GLU A 457 7.67 -24.98 -3.48
CA GLU A 457 7.34 -26.39 -3.29
C GLU A 457 7.06 -26.67 -1.81
N ALA A 458 6.08 -27.53 -1.53
CA ALA A 458 5.81 -27.96 -0.17
C ALA A 458 5.27 -29.39 -0.11
N THR A 459 5.53 -30.05 1.01
CA THR A 459 4.93 -31.33 1.40
C THR A 459 4.43 -31.22 2.83
N ILE A 460 3.20 -31.68 3.08
CA ILE A 460 2.51 -31.56 4.37
C ILE A 460 1.95 -32.94 4.75
N GLY A 461 2.14 -33.34 6.01
CA GLY A 461 1.67 -34.60 6.54
C GLY A 461 0.65 -34.42 7.67
N ALA A 462 -0.32 -35.34 7.74
CA ALA A 462 -1.25 -35.48 8.86
C ALA A 462 -1.35 -36.93 9.33
N ASP A 463 -1.78 -37.10 10.58
CA ASP A 463 -2.16 -38.41 11.13
C ASP A 463 -3.57 -38.85 10.70
N GLY A 464 -3.98 -40.05 11.13
CA GLY A 464 -5.30 -40.60 10.79
C GLY A 464 -6.47 -39.86 11.42
N ASP A 465 -6.23 -39.07 12.47
CA ASP A 465 -7.25 -38.24 13.11
C ASP A 465 -7.35 -36.86 12.43
N GLY A 466 -6.46 -36.55 11.49
CA GLY A 466 -6.42 -35.27 10.79
C GLY A 466 -5.67 -34.17 11.55
N CYS A 467 -4.78 -34.50 12.48
CA CYS A 467 -3.85 -33.55 13.06
C CYS A 467 -2.62 -33.39 12.13
N VAL A 468 -2.22 -32.16 11.85
CA VAL A 468 -1.00 -31.86 11.10
C VAL A 468 0.22 -32.27 11.92
N THR A 469 1.04 -33.14 11.35
CA THR A 469 2.24 -33.68 12.01
C THR A 469 3.52 -33.03 11.52
N CYS A 470 3.55 -32.61 10.25
CA CYS A 470 4.74 -32.03 9.64
C CYS A 470 4.50 -31.17 8.40
N MET A 471 5.46 -30.28 8.11
CA MET A 471 5.56 -29.55 6.85
C MET A 471 7.03 -29.32 6.45
N VAL A 472 7.33 -29.55 5.18
CA VAL A 472 8.59 -29.16 4.53
C VAL A 472 8.27 -28.20 3.39
N PHE A 473 8.90 -27.03 3.37
CA PHE A 473 8.67 -25.95 2.41
C PHE A 473 9.99 -25.41 1.84
N SER A 474 10.01 -25.11 0.55
CA SER A 474 11.10 -24.36 -0.09
C SER A 474 10.54 -23.33 -1.07
N GLY A 475 11.11 -22.13 -1.09
CA GLY A 475 10.69 -21.08 -2.03
C GLY A 475 11.85 -20.22 -2.53
N ASP A 476 11.92 -20.05 -3.85
CA ASP A 476 12.81 -19.09 -4.52
C ASP A 476 12.01 -17.84 -4.87
N PHE A 477 12.42 -16.70 -4.32
CA PHE A 477 11.79 -15.40 -4.52
C PHE A 477 12.66 -14.53 -5.41
N ASN A 478 12.15 -14.16 -6.58
CA ASN A 478 12.86 -13.29 -7.50
C ASN A 478 12.90 -11.87 -6.95
N THR A 479 14.09 -11.39 -6.56
CA THR A 479 14.28 -10.03 -6.01
C THR A 479 14.65 -8.99 -7.07
N GLY A 480 14.81 -9.41 -8.34
CA GLY A 480 15.25 -8.54 -9.42
C GLY A 480 16.72 -8.13 -9.28
N ALA A 481 17.07 -7.01 -9.91
CA ALA A 481 18.46 -6.60 -10.04
C ALA A 481 19.11 -6.11 -8.73
N TYR A 482 18.30 -5.69 -7.74
CA TYR A 482 18.78 -5.06 -6.51
C TYR A 482 18.07 -5.62 -5.27
N ALA A 483 18.70 -5.47 -4.12
CA ALA A 483 18.31 -6.17 -2.90
C ALA A 483 16.94 -5.74 -2.37
N SER A 484 16.68 -4.44 -2.29
CA SER A 484 15.46 -3.84 -1.71
C SER A 484 15.00 -4.65 -0.47
N TRP A 485 13.77 -5.14 -0.46
CA TRP A 485 13.19 -5.94 0.64
C TRP A 485 13.37 -7.45 0.50
N GLY A 486 14.18 -7.93 -0.45
CA GLY A 486 14.53 -9.34 -0.61
C GLY A 486 14.98 -10.02 0.70
N PRO A 487 15.84 -9.40 1.54
CA PRO A 487 16.24 -9.99 2.81
C PRO A 487 15.09 -10.14 3.81
N THR A 488 14.10 -9.25 3.77
CA THR A 488 12.90 -9.38 4.62
C THR A 488 12.02 -10.53 4.17
N VAL A 489 11.79 -10.68 2.86
CA VAL A 489 10.99 -11.78 2.30
C VAL A 489 11.62 -13.14 2.61
N ALA A 490 12.92 -13.29 2.35
CA ALA A 490 13.65 -14.54 2.60
C ALA A 490 13.57 -15.00 4.07
N ASN A 491 13.64 -14.06 5.02
CA ASN A 491 13.57 -14.37 6.45
C ASN A 491 12.13 -14.52 6.98
N ARG A 492 11.18 -13.73 6.46
CA ARG A 492 9.80 -13.71 6.97
C ARG A 492 9.00 -14.94 6.53
N VAL A 493 9.23 -15.44 5.33
CA VAL A 493 8.47 -16.57 4.76
C VAL A 493 8.60 -17.84 5.61
N PRO A 494 9.80 -18.31 5.98
CA PRO A 494 9.96 -19.49 6.84
C PRO A 494 9.28 -19.38 8.21
N VAL A 495 9.12 -18.17 8.75
CA VAL A 495 8.42 -17.95 10.03
C VAL A 495 6.90 -18.10 9.90
N HIS A 496 6.33 -17.85 8.70
CA HIS A 496 4.89 -17.80 8.49
C HIS A 496 4.31 -18.90 7.61
N ALA A 497 5.13 -19.62 6.84
CA ALA A 497 4.64 -20.59 5.86
C ALA A 497 3.90 -21.78 6.48
N SER A 498 4.06 -22.01 7.80
CA SER A 498 3.23 -22.95 8.57
C SER A 498 1.79 -22.48 8.80
N GLY A 499 1.46 -21.23 8.45
CA GLY A 499 0.19 -20.59 8.76
C GLY A 499 -0.13 -20.54 10.25
N PRO A 500 -1.37 -20.18 10.61
CA PRO A 500 -1.80 -20.11 12.00
C PRO A 500 -2.15 -21.49 12.58
N TYR A 501 -1.32 -22.51 12.34
CA TYR A 501 -1.59 -23.89 12.74
C TYR A 501 -0.47 -24.50 13.57
N VAL A 502 -0.81 -25.47 14.40
CA VAL A 502 0.15 -26.29 15.15
C VAL A 502 0.86 -27.21 14.15
N THR A 503 2.18 -27.07 14.03
CA THR A 503 3.01 -27.89 13.13
C THR A 503 4.27 -28.31 13.88
N PRO A 504 4.24 -29.46 14.58
CA PRO A 504 5.27 -29.81 15.56
C PRO A 504 6.61 -30.16 14.93
N ASN A 505 6.62 -30.67 13.69
CA ASN A 505 7.84 -30.94 12.92
C ASN A 505 7.84 -30.10 11.65
N TYR A 506 8.85 -29.25 11.47
CA TYR A 506 8.80 -28.21 10.45
C TYR A 506 10.18 -27.95 9.87
N ARG A 507 10.26 -27.74 8.57
CA ARG A 507 11.43 -27.16 7.90
C ARG A 507 10.99 -26.26 6.77
N ALA A 508 11.38 -24.99 6.81
CA ALA A 508 11.15 -24.06 5.71
C ALA A 508 12.40 -23.27 5.35
N GLU A 509 12.62 -23.14 4.06
CA GLU A 509 13.69 -22.31 3.49
C GLU A 509 13.11 -21.30 2.49
N GLY A 510 13.46 -20.03 2.65
CA GLY A 510 13.14 -18.96 1.71
C GLY A 510 14.42 -18.35 1.16
N ARG A 511 14.53 -18.19 -0.16
CA ARG A 511 15.75 -17.69 -0.81
C ARG A 511 15.43 -16.48 -1.69
N ALA A 512 16.12 -15.36 -1.48
CA ALA A 512 16.01 -14.19 -2.34
C ALA A 512 17.08 -14.26 -3.45
N ILE A 513 16.64 -14.31 -4.72
CA ILE A 513 17.49 -14.56 -5.88
C ILE A 513 17.51 -13.34 -6.78
N HIS A 514 18.70 -12.86 -7.11
CA HIS A 514 18.88 -11.78 -8.08
C HIS A 514 18.59 -12.27 -9.51
N THR A 515 17.91 -11.42 -10.27
CA THR A 515 17.73 -11.55 -11.73
C THR A 515 17.90 -10.18 -12.39
N ASN A 516 18.00 -10.08 -13.72
CA ASN A 516 17.96 -8.81 -14.45
C ASN A 516 16.54 -8.24 -14.61
N GLY A 517 15.55 -8.85 -13.94
CA GLY A 517 14.16 -8.40 -13.94
C GLY A 517 13.93 -7.14 -13.11
N PRO A 518 12.67 -6.65 -13.06
CA PRO A 518 12.27 -5.56 -12.20
C PRO A 518 12.66 -5.82 -10.74
N ILE A 519 13.07 -4.78 -10.05
CA ILE A 519 13.37 -4.83 -8.62
C ILE A 519 12.11 -5.28 -7.90
N SER A 520 12.24 -6.25 -6.99
CA SER A 520 11.11 -6.63 -6.12
C SER A 520 11.36 -6.16 -4.70
N GLY A 521 10.31 -5.58 -4.13
CA GLY A 521 10.37 -4.89 -2.85
C GLY A 521 9.15 -5.22 -1.99
N ALA A 522 8.89 -4.33 -1.04
CA ALA A 522 7.76 -4.47 -0.16
C ALA A 522 6.44 -4.35 -0.94
N PHE A 523 5.61 -5.39 -0.88
CA PHE A 523 4.19 -5.29 -1.20
C PHE A 523 3.44 -5.90 -0.02
N ARG A 524 2.45 -5.17 0.52
CA ARG A 524 1.46 -5.60 1.54
C ARG A 524 1.48 -7.12 1.80
N GLY A 525 2.04 -7.55 2.93
CA GLY A 525 2.16 -8.97 3.29
C GLY A 525 3.54 -9.62 3.08
N PHE A 526 4.46 -9.04 2.31
CA PHE A 526 5.90 -9.43 2.26
C PHE A 526 6.17 -10.94 2.17
N GLY A 527 5.89 -11.56 1.02
CA GLY A 527 6.15 -12.99 0.79
C GLY A 527 5.12 -13.94 1.40
N VAL A 528 4.47 -13.55 2.51
CA VAL A 528 3.46 -14.40 3.18
C VAL A 528 2.26 -14.71 2.28
N PRO A 529 1.68 -13.77 1.50
CA PRO A 529 0.62 -14.12 0.53
C PRO A 529 1.00 -15.25 -0.42
N GLN A 530 2.24 -15.27 -0.91
CA GLN A 530 2.73 -16.34 -1.80
C GLN A 530 2.80 -17.68 -1.06
N ALA A 531 3.41 -17.71 0.13
CA ALA A 531 3.52 -18.93 0.93
C ALA A 531 2.15 -19.48 1.37
N THR A 532 1.20 -18.59 1.71
CA THR A 532 -0.16 -19.00 2.10
C THR A 532 -0.95 -19.58 0.94
N ILE A 533 -0.73 -19.15 -0.31
CA ILE A 533 -1.31 -19.81 -1.50
C ILE A 533 -0.89 -21.29 -1.55
N MET A 534 0.42 -21.57 -1.42
CA MET A 534 0.92 -22.94 -1.38
C MET A 534 0.29 -23.73 -0.24
N GLN A 535 0.35 -23.17 0.96
CA GLN A 535 -0.11 -23.84 2.17
C GLN A 535 -1.61 -24.16 2.15
N GLU A 536 -2.46 -23.15 1.96
CA GLU A 536 -3.91 -23.28 2.12
C GLU A 536 -4.55 -24.13 1.03
N THR A 537 -3.92 -24.22 -0.15
CA THR A 537 -4.35 -25.13 -1.21
C THR A 537 -3.99 -26.58 -0.91
N LEU A 538 -2.83 -26.84 -0.28
CA LEU A 538 -2.48 -28.18 0.19
C LEU A 538 -3.32 -28.60 1.41
N TYR A 539 -3.70 -27.68 2.29
CA TYR A 539 -4.57 -27.98 3.42
C TYR A 539 -5.98 -28.39 2.96
N ASP A 540 -6.50 -27.77 1.91
CA ASP A 540 -7.77 -28.19 1.30
C ASP A 540 -7.68 -29.62 0.75
N GLU A 541 -6.58 -29.95 0.07
CA GLU A 541 -6.35 -31.32 -0.43
C GLU A 541 -6.23 -32.35 0.69
N LEU A 542 -5.54 -31.99 1.77
CA LEU A 542 -5.32 -32.88 2.90
C LEU A 542 -6.64 -33.16 3.61
N ALA A 543 -7.48 -32.14 3.81
CA ALA A 543 -8.83 -32.29 4.34
C ALA A 543 -9.70 -33.21 3.46
N GLU A 544 -9.66 -33.03 2.13
CA GLU A 544 -10.36 -33.89 1.16
C GLU A 544 -9.89 -35.36 1.26
N LYS A 545 -8.57 -35.61 1.30
CA LYS A 545 -8.00 -36.97 1.45
C LYS A 545 -8.40 -37.65 2.77
N LEU A 546 -8.53 -36.86 3.84
CA LEU A 546 -8.99 -37.31 5.15
C LEU A 546 -10.52 -37.52 5.22
N GLY A 547 -11.27 -37.04 4.22
CA GLY A 547 -12.74 -37.00 4.29
C GLY A 547 -13.27 -36.05 5.37
N MET A 548 -12.50 -35.00 5.71
CA MET A 548 -12.84 -34.00 6.71
C MET A 548 -13.37 -32.73 6.05
N ASP A 549 -14.34 -32.05 6.69
CA ASP A 549 -14.74 -30.71 6.24
C ASP A 549 -13.54 -29.75 6.29
N ARG A 550 -13.46 -28.87 5.29
CA ARG A 550 -12.29 -28.01 5.05
C ARG A 550 -12.17 -26.88 6.08
N LEU A 551 -13.27 -26.42 6.65
CA LEU A 551 -13.26 -25.46 7.77
C LEU A 551 -12.92 -26.18 9.07
N ASP A 552 -13.51 -27.36 9.33
CA ASP A 552 -13.25 -28.14 10.53
C ASP A 552 -11.79 -28.62 10.62
N PHE A 553 -11.17 -28.99 9.49
CA PHE A 553 -9.73 -29.30 9.43
C PHE A 553 -8.86 -28.14 9.93
N ARG A 554 -9.21 -26.91 9.54
CA ARG A 554 -8.51 -25.69 9.97
C ARG A 554 -8.73 -25.42 11.46
N LEU A 555 -9.97 -25.55 11.94
CA LEU A 555 -10.32 -25.37 13.35
C LEU A 555 -9.64 -26.37 14.28
N LYS A 556 -9.51 -27.62 13.83
CA LYS A 556 -8.81 -28.68 14.54
C LYS A 556 -7.34 -28.37 14.73
N ASN A 557 -6.69 -27.81 13.71
CA ASN A 557 -5.25 -27.60 13.66
C ASN A 557 -4.80 -26.19 14.05
N CYS A 558 -5.70 -25.23 14.21
CA CYS A 558 -5.34 -23.83 14.46
C CYS A 558 -4.60 -23.63 15.80
N LEU A 559 -3.74 -22.60 15.84
CA LEU A 559 -3.07 -22.16 17.07
C LEU A 559 -4.10 -21.66 18.09
N ARG A 560 -3.77 -21.84 19.37
CA ARG A 560 -4.54 -21.36 20.52
C ARG A 560 -3.60 -20.72 21.54
N ASN A 561 -4.17 -20.03 22.53
CA ASN A 561 -3.39 -19.61 23.69
C ASN A 561 -2.71 -20.84 24.33
N GLY A 562 -1.42 -20.71 24.62
CA GLY A 562 -0.54 -21.78 25.08
C GLY A 562 0.13 -22.60 23.97
N SER A 563 -0.27 -22.45 22.70
CA SER A 563 0.41 -23.10 21.58
C SER A 563 1.81 -22.52 21.35
N GLU A 564 2.69 -23.32 20.77
CA GLU A 564 4.01 -22.88 20.31
C GLU A 564 4.05 -22.79 18.79
N THR A 565 4.65 -21.71 18.27
CA THR A 565 4.87 -21.52 16.83
C THR A 565 6.00 -22.41 16.30
N VAL A 566 6.20 -22.45 14.98
CA VAL A 566 7.34 -23.15 14.37
C VAL A 566 8.72 -22.59 14.73
N THR A 567 8.77 -21.38 15.32
CA THR A 567 10.00 -20.80 15.88
C THR A 567 10.19 -21.12 17.36
N GLY A 568 9.31 -21.94 17.96
CA GLY A 568 9.33 -22.24 19.39
C GLY A 568 8.80 -21.10 20.28
N GLN A 569 8.24 -20.04 19.70
CA GLN A 569 7.59 -18.98 20.48
C GLN A 569 6.28 -19.51 21.05
N ARG A 570 6.14 -19.51 22.38
CA ARG A 570 4.88 -19.77 23.06
C ARG A 570 3.98 -18.54 23.05
N LEU A 571 2.73 -18.71 22.61
CA LEU A 571 1.73 -17.64 22.51
C LEU A 571 0.80 -17.69 23.73
N GLU A 572 1.11 -16.95 24.78
CA GLU A 572 0.34 -17.04 26.04
C GLU A 572 -1.09 -16.45 25.95
N SER A 573 -1.27 -15.44 25.10
CA SER A 573 -2.55 -14.74 24.92
C SER A 573 -2.66 -14.16 23.51
N GLY A 574 -3.84 -13.61 23.17
CA GLY A 574 -4.02 -12.84 21.94
C GLY A 574 -4.20 -13.69 20.68
N VAL A 575 -4.37 -15.01 20.77
CA VAL A 575 -4.51 -15.89 19.60
C VAL A 575 -5.99 -16.02 19.19
N GLY A 576 -6.45 -15.23 18.21
CA GLY A 576 -7.86 -15.17 17.80
C GLY A 576 -8.24 -15.94 16.52
N ILE A 577 -7.34 -16.78 15.97
CA ILE A 577 -7.65 -17.49 14.72
C ILE A 577 -8.85 -18.45 14.85
N ALA A 578 -9.01 -19.11 16.00
CA ALA A 578 -10.15 -19.99 16.24
C ALA A 578 -11.47 -19.21 16.20
N ASP A 579 -11.52 -18.05 16.84
CA ASP A 579 -12.68 -17.15 16.84
C ASP A 579 -13.01 -16.66 15.42
N CYS A 580 -12.00 -16.36 14.60
CA CYS A 580 -12.22 -16.03 13.19
C CYS A 580 -12.85 -17.18 12.41
N LEU A 581 -12.34 -18.40 12.57
CA LEU A 581 -12.85 -19.57 11.85
C LEU A 581 -14.27 -19.97 12.32
N GLU A 582 -14.54 -19.93 13.62
CA GLU A 582 -15.88 -20.21 14.15
C GLU A 582 -16.91 -19.18 13.69
N ALA A 583 -16.54 -17.89 13.65
CA ALA A 583 -17.42 -16.84 13.14
C ALA A 583 -17.84 -17.07 11.67
N LEU A 584 -17.04 -17.80 10.90
CA LEU A 584 -17.32 -18.12 9.50
C LEU A 584 -18.22 -19.35 9.31
N ARG A 585 -18.37 -20.22 10.32
CA ARG A 585 -19.14 -21.47 10.24
C ARG A 585 -20.56 -21.31 9.67
N PRO A 586 -21.42 -20.40 10.17
CA PRO A 586 -22.77 -20.27 9.59
C PRO A 586 -22.76 -19.77 8.13
N HIS A 587 -21.75 -18.98 7.76
CA HIS A 587 -21.59 -18.50 6.39
C HIS A 587 -21.09 -19.59 5.45
N TRP A 588 -20.22 -20.49 5.96
CA TRP A 588 -19.69 -21.67 5.27
C TRP A 588 -20.78 -22.68 4.94
N GLU A 589 -21.56 -23.08 5.94
CA GLU A 589 -22.66 -24.04 5.78
C GLU A 589 -23.70 -23.56 4.77
N ARG A 590 -24.11 -22.29 4.88
CA ARG A 590 -25.00 -21.65 3.90
C ARG A 590 -24.39 -21.69 2.49
N ALA A 591 -23.15 -21.24 2.34
CA ALA A 591 -22.51 -21.13 1.03
C ALA A 591 -22.38 -22.50 0.35
N LEU A 592 -22.04 -23.55 1.11
CA LEU A 592 -21.97 -24.92 0.58
C LEU A 592 -23.35 -25.41 0.11
N ALA A 593 -24.39 -25.21 0.92
CA ALA A 593 -25.76 -25.57 0.53
C ALA A 593 -26.22 -24.80 -0.73
N ASP A 594 -25.94 -23.50 -0.81
CA ASP A 594 -26.25 -22.67 -1.99
C ASP A 594 -25.48 -23.16 -3.23
N ALA A 595 -24.23 -23.59 -3.07
CA ALA A 595 -23.43 -24.13 -4.15
C ALA A 595 -23.94 -25.49 -4.63
N GLU A 596 -24.32 -26.39 -3.72
CA GLU A 596 -24.91 -27.69 -4.06
C GLU A 596 -26.22 -27.51 -4.84
N LEU A 597 -27.12 -26.67 -4.34
CA LEU A 597 -28.39 -26.35 -4.99
C LEU A 597 -28.19 -25.76 -6.40
N PHE A 598 -27.27 -24.82 -6.55
CA PHE A 598 -26.94 -24.24 -7.87
C PHE A 598 -26.34 -25.29 -8.82
N ASN A 599 -25.43 -26.13 -8.31
CA ASN A 599 -24.71 -27.12 -9.10
C ASN A 599 -25.59 -28.29 -9.56
N ALA A 600 -26.65 -28.61 -8.82
CA ALA A 600 -27.66 -29.58 -9.22
C ALA A 600 -28.46 -29.10 -10.45
N GLY A 601 -28.69 -27.79 -10.58
CA GLY A 601 -29.44 -27.19 -11.67
C GLY A 601 -28.62 -26.75 -12.89
N SER A 602 -27.28 -26.80 -12.83
CA SER A 602 -26.40 -26.26 -13.87
C SER A 602 -25.27 -27.22 -14.26
N SER A 603 -25.16 -27.49 -15.57
CA SER A 603 -24.09 -28.29 -16.17
C SER A 603 -22.98 -27.47 -16.83
N THR A 604 -23.23 -26.18 -17.14
CA THR A 604 -22.29 -25.31 -17.86
C THR A 604 -21.54 -24.35 -16.93
N ARG A 605 -22.17 -24.00 -15.80
CA ARG A 605 -21.56 -23.21 -14.73
C ARG A 605 -21.56 -23.99 -13.43
N LYS A 606 -20.50 -23.86 -12.66
CA LYS A 606 -20.40 -24.46 -11.32
C LYS A 606 -20.08 -23.39 -10.29
N ARG A 607 -20.77 -23.46 -9.16
CA ARG A 607 -20.55 -22.61 -8.00
C ARG A 607 -19.58 -23.31 -7.05
N GLY A 608 -18.61 -22.54 -6.57
CA GLY A 608 -17.50 -22.96 -5.73
C GLY A 608 -17.48 -22.18 -4.43
N VAL A 609 -17.03 -22.84 -3.37
CA VAL A 609 -16.87 -22.23 -2.05
C VAL A 609 -15.51 -22.67 -1.54
N GLY A 610 -14.70 -21.71 -1.11
CA GLY A 610 -13.36 -21.94 -0.61
C GLY A 610 -13.14 -21.13 0.65
N VAL A 611 -12.40 -21.71 1.58
CA VAL A 611 -11.99 -21.07 2.83
C VAL A 611 -10.47 -21.00 2.85
N ALA A 612 -9.94 -19.91 3.39
CA ALA A 612 -8.53 -19.83 3.73
C ALA A 612 -8.30 -18.98 4.97
N SER A 613 -7.22 -19.28 5.69
CA SER A 613 -6.82 -18.52 6.88
C SER A 613 -5.42 -17.88 6.75
N CYS A 614 -5.11 -16.99 7.68
CA CYS A 614 -3.83 -16.31 7.73
C CYS A 614 -3.47 -15.88 9.15
N TRP A 615 -2.18 -15.60 9.32
CA TRP A 615 -1.65 -14.78 10.40
C TRP A 615 -0.51 -13.91 9.88
N TYR A 616 -0.18 -12.88 10.65
CA TYR A 616 0.90 -11.98 10.30
C TYR A 616 1.53 -11.33 11.52
N GLY A 617 2.85 -11.43 11.64
CA GLY A 617 3.60 -10.72 12.67
C GLY A 617 3.59 -9.21 12.44
N CYS A 618 3.14 -8.45 13.45
CA CYS A 618 3.08 -6.99 13.41
C CYS A 618 4.43 -6.39 13.82
N GLY A 619 5.11 -5.73 12.87
CA GLY A 619 6.43 -5.12 13.05
C GLY A 619 7.57 -5.81 12.28
N ASN A 620 8.81 -5.40 12.57
CA ASN A 620 10.01 -6.04 11.99
C ASN A 620 10.18 -7.45 12.57
N THR A 621 10.70 -8.37 11.74
CA THR A 621 10.93 -9.77 12.15
C THR A 621 12.21 -9.85 12.96
N SER A 622 12.11 -10.16 14.27
CA SER A 622 13.27 -10.41 15.14
C SER A 622 14.30 -9.26 15.21
N LEU A 623 13.86 -8.04 14.92
CA LEU A 623 14.68 -6.84 14.86
C LEU A 623 14.00 -5.71 15.62
N PRO A 624 14.78 -4.78 16.21
CA PRO A 624 14.25 -3.55 16.78
C PRO A 624 13.33 -2.83 15.80
N ASN A 625 12.27 -2.25 16.34
CA ASN A 625 11.25 -1.57 15.57
C ASN A 625 10.64 -0.38 16.32
N PRO A 626 11.45 0.54 16.87
CA PRO A 626 10.96 1.60 17.76
C PRO A 626 10.03 2.60 17.07
N SER A 627 9.18 3.23 17.85
CA SER A 627 8.42 4.43 17.47
C SER A 627 8.45 5.42 18.62
N THR A 628 8.60 6.70 18.31
CA THR A 628 8.61 7.79 19.29
C THR A 628 7.53 8.82 18.94
N ILE A 629 6.79 9.29 19.94
CA ILE A 629 5.73 10.29 19.78
C ILE A 629 5.88 11.36 20.85
N ARG A 630 5.64 12.61 20.45
CA ARG A 630 5.59 13.77 21.35
C ARG A 630 4.18 14.37 21.36
N VAL A 631 3.68 14.71 22.54
CA VAL A 631 2.40 15.41 22.73
C VAL A 631 2.56 16.48 23.80
N GLY A 632 1.94 17.63 23.62
CA GLY A 632 1.97 18.71 24.61
C GLY A 632 0.77 19.63 24.56
N ILE A 633 0.70 20.53 25.53
CA ILE A 633 -0.32 21.59 25.63
C ILE A 633 0.39 22.94 25.57
N SER A 634 -0.08 23.84 24.70
CA SER A 634 0.45 25.20 24.59
C SER A 634 -0.04 26.11 25.72
N ALA A 635 0.59 27.28 25.88
CA ALA A 635 0.12 28.32 26.79
C ALA A 635 -1.30 28.86 26.46
N SER A 636 -1.75 28.69 25.21
CA SER A 636 -3.11 29.02 24.75
C SER A 636 -4.14 27.91 24.99
N GLY A 637 -3.70 26.74 25.48
CA GLY A 637 -4.55 25.57 25.69
C GLY A 637 -4.78 24.72 24.44
N GLU A 638 -3.92 24.80 23.44
CA GLU A 638 -3.96 23.93 22.26
C GLU A 638 -3.21 22.63 22.54
N VAL A 639 -3.83 21.47 22.26
CA VAL A 639 -3.17 20.17 22.38
C VAL A 639 -2.52 19.82 21.06
N ILE A 640 -1.19 19.75 21.04
CA ILE A 640 -0.40 19.50 19.83
C ILE A 640 0.15 18.08 19.90
N LEU A 641 -0.21 17.26 18.91
CA LEU A 641 0.30 15.90 18.73
C LEU A 641 1.28 15.87 17.56
N HIS A 642 2.56 15.65 17.87
CA HIS A 642 3.63 15.47 16.90
C HIS A 642 3.65 14.01 16.46
N GLN A 643 2.98 13.75 15.34
CA GLN A 643 2.71 12.43 14.82
C GLN A 643 3.61 12.16 13.62
N GLY A 644 4.75 11.49 13.86
CA GLY A 644 5.76 11.22 12.82
C GLY A 644 5.43 10.10 11.82
N ALA A 645 4.25 9.46 11.90
CA ALA A 645 3.91 8.33 11.04
C ALA A 645 3.22 8.83 9.77
N VAL A 646 3.60 8.28 8.62
CA VAL A 646 2.96 8.70 7.37
C VAL A 646 1.64 7.96 7.15
N ASP A 647 0.56 8.72 6.98
CA ASP A 647 -0.72 8.22 6.50
C ASP A 647 -0.70 8.17 4.97
N ILE A 648 -0.70 6.96 4.41
CA ILE A 648 -0.82 6.72 2.97
C ILE A 648 -2.25 6.41 2.53
N GLY A 649 -3.21 6.74 3.39
CA GLY A 649 -4.64 6.48 3.23
C GLY A 649 -5.21 5.53 4.28
N GLN A 650 -4.38 4.81 5.04
CA GLN A 650 -4.84 3.79 5.99
C GLN A 650 -5.51 4.35 7.25
N GLY A 651 -5.31 5.64 7.57
CA GLY A 651 -6.01 6.27 8.70
C GLY A 651 -5.21 6.42 9.99
N SER A 652 -3.87 6.34 9.94
CA SER A 652 -3.03 6.59 11.13
C SER A 652 -3.25 7.99 11.72
N ASN A 653 -3.54 9.00 10.89
CA ASN A 653 -3.84 10.35 11.38
C ASN A 653 -5.00 10.36 12.39
N THR A 654 -6.04 9.54 12.14
CA THR A 654 -7.22 9.49 13.00
C THR A 654 -7.03 8.50 14.15
N VAL A 655 -6.52 7.30 13.86
CA VAL A 655 -6.34 6.22 14.86
C VAL A 655 -5.34 6.60 15.96
N ILE A 656 -4.21 7.20 15.62
CA ILE A 656 -3.20 7.61 16.61
C ILE A 656 -3.73 8.77 17.48
N ALA A 657 -4.50 9.68 16.90
CA ALA A 657 -5.16 10.75 17.65
C ALA A 657 -6.24 10.22 18.61
N GLN A 658 -7.05 9.23 18.19
CA GLN A 658 -8.05 8.57 19.06
C GLN A 658 -7.39 7.92 20.27
N ILE A 659 -6.29 7.17 20.06
CA ILE A 659 -5.52 6.55 21.15
C ILE A 659 -4.99 7.62 22.10
N CYS A 660 -4.43 8.71 21.57
CA CYS A 660 -3.90 9.81 22.37
C CYS A 660 -5.00 10.49 23.22
N ALA A 661 -6.17 10.73 22.62
CA ALA A 661 -7.29 11.39 23.26
C ALA A 661 -7.76 10.64 24.51
N ASP A 662 -7.95 9.32 24.39
CA ASP A 662 -8.35 8.49 25.53
C ASP A 662 -7.22 8.29 26.54
N ALA A 663 -5.97 8.20 26.10
CA ALA A 663 -4.82 8.09 27.00
C ALA A 663 -4.61 9.36 27.85
N LEU A 664 -4.79 10.54 27.25
CA LEU A 664 -4.67 11.83 27.92
C LEU A 664 -5.92 12.19 28.73
N GLY A 665 -7.10 11.73 28.31
CA GLY A 665 -8.38 12.06 28.93
C GLY A 665 -8.92 13.42 28.48
N LEU A 666 -8.80 13.73 27.19
CA LEU A 666 -9.36 14.93 26.56
C LEU A 666 -10.17 14.54 25.31
N PRO A 667 -11.20 15.31 24.93
CA PRO A 667 -11.99 15.00 23.74
C PRO A 667 -11.16 15.20 22.46
N LEU A 668 -11.41 14.36 21.45
CA LEU A 668 -10.60 14.29 20.22
C LEU A 668 -10.55 15.63 19.45
N GLU A 669 -11.61 16.45 19.53
CA GLU A 669 -11.69 17.78 18.90
C GLU A 669 -10.61 18.78 19.36
N LYS A 670 -10.01 18.56 20.55
CA LYS A 670 -8.97 19.45 21.11
C LYS A 670 -7.60 19.23 20.49
N PHE A 671 -7.41 18.12 19.77
CA PHE A 671 -6.12 17.77 19.21
C PHE A 671 -5.86 18.50 17.89
N ARG A 672 -4.62 18.94 17.72
CA ARG A 672 -4.06 19.48 16.47
C ARG A 672 -2.87 18.61 16.09
N LEU A 673 -2.87 18.12 14.86
CA LEU A 673 -1.82 17.24 14.37
C LEU A 673 -0.69 18.05 13.74
N LYS A 674 0.55 17.72 14.10
CA LYS A 674 1.74 17.98 13.29
C LYS A 674 2.11 16.66 12.63
N SER A 675 1.85 16.54 11.33
CA SER A 675 2.15 15.35 10.54
C SER A 675 3.65 15.14 10.40
N ALA A 676 4.02 13.96 9.90
CA ALA A 676 5.41 13.56 9.69
C ALA A 676 6.21 14.62 8.93
N ASP A 677 7.33 15.02 9.54
CA ASP A 677 8.37 15.87 8.97
C ASP A 677 9.61 15.71 9.85
N THR A 678 10.72 15.32 9.21
CA THR A 678 11.97 14.94 9.91
C THR A 678 12.59 16.05 10.76
N ALA A 679 12.15 17.31 10.63
CA ALA A 679 12.63 18.42 11.43
C ALA A 679 11.75 18.73 12.67
N ILE A 680 10.47 18.32 12.67
CA ILE A 680 9.50 18.75 13.71
C ILE A 680 8.80 17.60 14.43
N THR A 681 8.84 16.37 13.91
CA THR A 681 8.26 15.19 14.56
C THR A 681 9.35 14.15 14.85
N PRO A 682 9.35 13.51 16.03
CA PRO A 682 10.21 12.35 16.29
C PRO A 682 10.00 11.22 15.27
N ASP A 683 10.97 10.31 15.17
CA ASP A 683 10.86 9.14 14.29
C ASP A 683 9.82 8.15 14.82
N ALA A 684 8.68 8.09 14.13
CA ALA A 684 7.63 7.12 14.41
C ALA A 684 7.78 5.83 13.57
N GLY A 685 8.89 5.68 12.84
CA GLY A 685 9.19 4.58 11.95
C GLY A 685 8.37 4.58 10.65
N LYS A 686 8.83 3.76 9.70
CA LYS A 686 8.19 3.58 8.39
C LYS A 686 6.77 3.02 8.46
N THR A 687 5.89 3.41 7.55
CA THR A 687 4.55 2.84 7.41
C THR A 687 4.61 1.52 6.63
N SER A 688 4.92 0.43 7.34
CA SER A 688 4.95 -0.95 6.83
C SER A 688 4.67 -1.98 7.93
N ALA A 689 4.65 -3.27 7.60
CA ALA A 689 4.60 -4.36 8.58
C ALA A 689 3.44 -4.28 9.60
N SER A 690 2.34 -3.63 9.19
CA SER A 690 1.13 -3.42 9.99
C SER A 690 1.41 -2.74 11.34
N ARG A 691 2.50 -1.98 11.42
CA ARG A 691 3.05 -1.56 12.71
C ARG A 691 2.43 -0.30 13.30
N GLN A 692 1.83 0.59 12.50
CA GLN A 692 1.48 1.93 12.99
C GLN A 692 0.43 1.90 14.12
N THR A 693 -0.70 1.21 13.94
CA THR A 693 -1.70 1.06 15.02
C THR A 693 -1.15 0.37 16.26
N PHE A 694 -0.24 -0.60 16.09
CA PHE A 694 0.36 -1.33 17.20
C PHE A 694 1.48 -0.53 17.89
N VAL A 695 2.60 -0.34 17.20
CA VAL A 695 3.84 0.20 17.77
C VAL A 695 3.72 1.70 18.03
N THR A 696 3.33 2.47 17.02
CA THR A 696 3.14 3.93 17.16
C THR A 696 1.93 4.23 18.02
N GLY A 697 0.89 3.41 17.93
CA GLY A 697 -0.25 3.46 18.84
C GLY A 697 0.17 3.27 20.30
N LYS A 698 1.06 2.31 20.59
CA LYS A 698 1.58 2.11 21.95
C LYS A 698 2.47 3.25 22.42
N ALA A 699 3.30 3.80 21.54
CA ALA A 699 4.11 4.99 21.84
C ALA A 699 3.23 6.20 22.19
N VAL A 700 2.16 6.47 21.42
CA VAL A 700 1.25 7.58 21.73
C VAL A 700 0.40 7.30 22.98
N GLU A 701 0.03 6.05 23.26
CA GLU A 701 -0.67 5.70 24.50
C GLU A 701 0.21 6.07 25.71
N LYS A 702 1.51 5.70 25.66
CA LYS A 702 2.48 6.07 26.70
C LYS A 702 2.62 7.58 26.82
N ALA A 703 2.82 8.29 25.70
CA ALA A 703 2.99 9.74 25.70
C ALA A 703 1.77 10.47 26.28
N GLY A 704 0.56 10.07 25.88
CA GLY A 704 -0.69 10.61 26.41
C GLY A 704 -0.86 10.37 27.91
N ARG A 705 -0.54 9.17 28.40
CA ARG A 705 -0.56 8.84 29.84
C ARG A 705 0.49 9.63 30.62
N ALA A 706 1.70 9.74 30.11
CA ALA A 706 2.79 10.49 30.75
C ALA A 706 2.44 11.97 30.90
N LEU A 707 1.89 12.59 29.85
CA LEU A 707 1.42 13.97 29.88
C LEU A 707 0.27 14.14 30.89
N ARG A 708 -0.68 13.20 30.93
CA ARG A 708 -1.76 13.20 31.92
C ARG A 708 -1.20 13.14 33.34
N ASP A 709 -0.29 12.21 33.60
CA ASP A 709 0.30 12.02 34.93
C ASP A 709 1.11 13.25 35.37
N GLU A 710 1.78 13.93 34.45
CA GLU A 710 2.45 15.21 34.71
C GLU A 710 1.45 16.29 35.15
N ILE A 711 0.36 16.46 34.41
CA ILE A 711 -0.70 17.43 34.73
C ILE A 711 -1.30 17.16 36.12
N LEU A 712 -1.65 15.90 36.40
CA LEU A 712 -2.29 15.52 37.67
C LEU A 712 -1.34 15.68 38.85
N ARG A 713 -0.07 15.31 38.67
CA ARG A 713 0.99 15.52 39.66
C ARG A 713 1.23 17.01 39.92
N PHE A 714 1.25 17.85 38.88
CA PHE A 714 1.37 19.29 39.02
C PHE A 714 0.20 19.89 39.82
N ALA A 715 -1.02 19.39 39.58
CA ALA A 715 -2.23 19.81 40.29
C ALA A 715 -2.41 19.19 41.69
N ASN A 716 -1.55 18.23 42.06
CA ASN A 716 -1.59 17.47 43.30
C ASN A 716 -2.96 16.80 43.55
N VAL A 717 -3.43 16.01 42.58
CA VAL A 717 -4.68 15.23 42.62
C VAL A 717 -4.42 13.75 42.26
N SER A 718 -5.40 12.87 42.49
CA SER A 718 -5.25 11.44 42.13
C SER A 718 -5.42 11.18 40.63
N ASP A 719 -5.05 9.96 40.23
CA ASP A 719 -5.23 9.43 38.87
C ASP A 719 -6.69 9.32 38.42
N LYS A 720 -7.67 9.46 39.33
CA LYS A 720 -9.10 9.44 39.02
C LYS A 720 -9.65 10.79 38.57
N ALA A 721 -8.86 11.86 38.67
CA ALA A 721 -9.30 13.19 38.28
C ALA A 721 -9.57 13.30 36.77
N GLY A 722 -10.67 13.93 36.40
CA GLY A 722 -10.96 14.31 35.01
C GLY A 722 -10.26 15.62 34.66
N ILE A 723 -9.83 15.77 33.41
CA ILE A 723 -9.27 17.02 32.89
C ILE A 723 -10.11 17.55 31.73
N ALA A 724 -10.18 18.87 31.58
CA ALA A 724 -10.85 19.55 30.47
C ALA A 724 -10.13 20.86 30.15
N LEU A 725 -10.23 21.31 28.90
CA LEU A 725 -9.65 22.58 28.44
C LEU A 725 -10.75 23.58 28.07
N ASP A 726 -10.67 24.76 28.67
CA ASP A 726 -11.50 25.93 28.37
C ASP A 726 -10.59 27.13 28.05
N GLY A 727 -10.31 27.33 26.76
CA GLY A 727 -9.27 28.26 26.31
C GLY A 727 -7.92 27.94 26.96
N ALA A 728 -7.26 28.95 27.52
CA ALA A 728 -6.01 28.81 28.26
C ALA A 728 -6.17 28.28 29.71
N SER A 729 -7.39 27.91 30.13
CA SER A 729 -7.63 27.33 31.46
C SER A 729 -7.75 25.81 31.38
N LEU A 730 -6.88 25.10 32.10
CA LEU A 730 -7.00 23.66 32.35
C LEU A 730 -7.84 23.42 33.60
N VAL A 731 -9.00 22.79 33.42
CA VAL A 731 -9.97 22.48 34.47
C VAL A 731 -9.80 21.04 34.93
N ILE A 732 -9.52 20.84 36.21
CA ILE A 732 -9.26 19.52 36.80
C ILE A 732 -10.33 19.24 37.85
N ARG A 733 -11.00 18.08 37.73
CA ARG A 733 -12.15 17.70 38.55
C ARG A 733 -11.89 16.40 39.29
N GLU A 734 -12.04 16.42 40.62
CA GLU A 734 -11.90 15.24 41.48
C GLU A 734 -13.05 15.23 42.50
N GLY A 735 -14.04 14.37 42.30
CA GLY A 735 -15.29 14.43 43.06
C GLY A 735 -16.00 15.78 42.87
N GLU A 736 -16.26 16.50 43.96
CA GLU A 736 -16.84 17.85 43.93
C GLU A 736 -15.80 18.96 43.76
N ALA A 737 -14.49 18.66 43.91
CA ALA A 737 -13.44 19.66 43.82
C ALA A 737 -13.14 19.99 42.35
N ILE A 738 -13.06 21.30 42.06
CA ILE A 738 -12.69 21.83 40.74
C ILE A 738 -11.48 22.76 40.93
N ARG A 739 -10.41 22.50 40.18
CA ARG A 739 -9.22 23.34 40.13
C ARG A 739 -9.10 23.94 38.72
N HIS A 740 -8.71 25.21 38.66
CA HIS A 740 -8.43 25.90 37.42
C HIS A 740 -6.95 26.26 37.40
N LEU A 741 -6.24 25.82 36.36
CA LEU A 741 -4.86 26.16 36.10
C LEU A 741 -4.79 27.05 34.88
N ASP A 742 -4.33 28.29 35.07
CA ASP A 742 -4.04 29.21 33.97
C ASP A 742 -2.74 28.78 33.29
N LEU A 743 -2.84 28.31 32.06
CA LEU A 743 -1.69 27.85 31.26
C LEU A 743 -0.83 29.02 30.78
N SER A 744 -1.40 30.23 30.67
CA SER A 744 -0.70 31.39 30.10
C SER A 744 0.42 31.93 31.00
N VAL A 745 0.39 31.60 32.29
CA VAL A 745 1.41 31.98 33.27
C VAL A 745 2.51 30.94 33.43
N LEU A 746 2.37 29.77 32.80
CA LEU A 746 3.38 28.72 32.83
C LEU A 746 4.51 29.02 31.84
N LYS A 747 5.71 28.57 32.16
CA LYS A 747 6.87 28.75 31.28
C LYS A 747 6.77 27.78 30.11
N ALA A 748 6.66 28.31 28.90
CA ALA A 748 6.72 27.53 27.67
C ALA A 748 8.16 27.11 27.31
N ASP A 749 8.30 25.97 26.65
CA ASP A 749 9.53 25.51 26.01
C ASP A 749 9.76 26.18 24.63
N ALA A 750 10.75 25.70 23.88
CA ALA A 750 11.09 26.23 22.56
C ALA A 750 9.99 26.01 21.51
N ASP A 751 9.13 25.00 21.70
CA ASP A 751 7.99 24.68 20.83
C ASP A 751 6.70 25.39 21.29
N GLY A 752 6.77 26.21 22.35
CA GLY A 752 5.62 26.93 22.90
C GLY A 752 4.73 26.09 23.81
N LEU A 753 5.20 24.92 24.26
CA LEU A 753 4.46 23.98 25.09
C LEU A 753 4.75 24.24 26.57
N VAL A 754 3.70 24.24 27.40
CA VAL A 754 3.80 24.41 28.87
C VAL A 754 3.73 23.09 29.63
N PHE A 755 3.22 22.05 28.98
CA PHE A 755 3.34 20.64 29.39
C PHE A 755 3.70 19.84 28.14
N CYS A 756 4.61 18.87 28.27
CA CYS A 756 5.11 18.10 27.13
C CYS A 756 5.60 16.73 27.59
N ALA A 757 5.18 15.69 26.88
CA ALA A 757 5.70 14.34 27.05
C ALA A 757 6.16 13.78 25.71
N GLU A 758 7.29 13.09 25.72
CA GLU A 758 7.82 12.34 24.59
C GLU A 758 8.16 10.93 25.06
N GLU A 759 7.57 9.93 24.42
CA GLU A 759 7.72 8.53 24.82
C GLU A 759 8.00 7.64 23.62
N SER A 760 8.77 6.58 23.89
CA SER A 760 9.13 5.57 22.88
C SER A 760 8.58 4.19 23.24
N TYR A 761 8.32 3.41 22.21
CA TYR A 761 8.00 1.99 22.34
C TYR A 761 8.71 1.17 21.27
N ASP A 762 9.44 0.15 21.72
CA ASP A 762 10.03 -0.89 20.88
C ASP A 762 9.45 -2.25 21.30
N PRO A 763 8.78 -3.00 20.40
CA PRO A 763 8.16 -4.26 20.76
C PRO A 763 9.16 -5.31 21.28
N PRO A 764 8.83 -6.07 22.33
CA PRO A 764 9.74 -7.06 22.90
C PRO A 764 9.86 -8.30 22.01
N THR A 765 10.92 -8.35 21.19
CA THR A 765 11.30 -9.47 20.30
C THR A 765 12.66 -10.05 20.68
N LEU A 766 12.93 -11.29 20.23
CA LEU A 766 14.23 -11.95 20.37
C LEU A 766 14.78 -12.33 18.98
N PRO A 767 16.10 -12.29 18.77
CA PRO A 767 16.71 -12.78 17.54
C PRO A 767 16.41 -14.28 17.36
N LEU A 768 16.43 -14.73 16.10
CA LEU A 768 16.35 -16.16 15.79
C LEU A 768 17.74 -16.78 15.81
N ASP A 769 17.85 -18.01 16.32
CA ASP A 769 19.08 -18.80 16.24
C ASP A 769 19.32 -19.37 14.83
N SER A 770 20.37 -20.18 14.66
CA SER A 770 20.71 -20.78 13.36
C SER A 770 19.65 -21.74 12.80
N LYS A 771 18.73 -22.23 13.64
CA LYS A 771 17.58 -23.05 13.25
C LYS A 771 16.29 -22.23 13.15
N GLY A 772 16.38 -20.91 13.22
CA GLY A 772 15.22 -20.03 13.14
C GLY A 772 14.34 -20.05 14.40
N GLN A 773 14.86 -20.52 15.54
CA GLN A 773 14.11 -20.58 16.80
C GLN A 773 14.28 -19.28 17.60
N GLY A 774 13.20 -18.78 18.19
CA GLY A 774 13.17 -17.53 18.94
C GLY A 774 11.77 -16.90 19.00
N LYS A 775 11.71 -15.62 19.41
CA LYS A 775 10.49 -14.81 19.54
C LYS A 775 10.46 -13.69 18.49
N PRO A 776 10.11 -13.97 17.23
CA PRO A 776 10.22 -13.00 16.14
C PRO A 776 9.26 -11.82 16.24
N TYR A 777 8.14 -11.96 16.97
CA TYR A 777 7.13 -10.91 17.09
C TYR A 777 6.56 -10.81 18.49
N ALA A 778 6.17 -9.59 18.87
CA ALA A 778 5.40 -9.35 20.08
C ALA A 778 3.90 -9.65 19.87
N VAL A 779 3.35 -9.28 18.69
CA VAL A 779 1.92 -9.38 18.36
C VAL A 779 1.76 -9.97 16.96
N TYR A 780 0.74 -10.82 16.81
CA TYR A 780 0.27 -11.33 15.53
C TYR A 780 -1.18 -10.88 15.28
N GLY A 781 -1.51 -10.54 14.04
CA GLY A 781 -2.88 -10.42 13.56
C GLY A 781 -3.35 -11.72 12.91
N TYR A 782 -4.63 -12.04 12.99
CA TYR A 782 -5.21 -13.27 12.46
C TYR A 782 -6.44 -12.97 11.59
N GLY A 783 -6.72 -13.84 10.64
CA GLY A 783 -7.95 -13.72 9.86
C GLY A 783 -8.26 -14.95 9.02
N ALA A 784 -9.50 -15.06 8.62
CA ALA A 784 -9.98 -16.08 7.69
C ALA A 784 -11.02 -15.49 6.74
N GLN A 785 -11.10 -16.03 5.53
CA GLN A 785 -12.03 -15.58 4.50
C GLN A 785 -12.70 -16.77 3.82
N ILE A 786 -13.97 -16.59 3.46
CA ILE A 786 -14.72 -17.45 2.55
C ILE A 786 -14.90 -16.71 1.23
N ALA A 787 -14.59 -17.39 0.13
CA ALA A 787 -14.91 -16.93 -1.23
C ALA A 787 -16.02 -17.81 -1.83
N GLU A 788 -17.08 -17.17 -2.29
CA GLU A 788 -18.16 -17.78 -3.09
C GLU A 788 -18.02 -17.30 -4.53
N LEU A 789 -18.01 -18.22 -5.49
CA LEU A 789 -17.82 -17.87 -6.91
C LEU A 789 -18.56 -18.81 -7.85
N GLU A 790 -18.74 -18.37 -9.09
CA GLU A 790 -19.19 -19.19 -10.21
C GLU A 790 -18.08 -19.29 -11.27
N VAL A 791 -17.84 -20.49 -11.79
CA VAL A 791 -16.93 -20.76 -12.91
C VAL A 791 -17.74 -21.15 -14.13
N ASP A 792 -17.53 -20.45 -15.24
CA ASP A 792 -17.98 -20.91 -16.56
C ASP A 792 -17.03 -21.99 -17.07
N LEU A 793 -17.49 -23.23 -17.15
CA LEU A 793 -16.63 -24.38 -17.49
C LEU A 793 -16.10 -24.32 -18.93
N LYS A 794 -16.77 -23.57 -19.82
CA LYS A 794 -16.39 -23.45 -21.22
C LYS A 794 -15.34 -22.35 -21.42
N LEU A 795 -15.51 -21.23 -20.72
CA LEU A 795 -14.68 -20.04 -20.89
C LEU A 795 -13.54 -19.95 -19.86
N GLY A 796 -13.66 -20.64 -18.73
CA GLY A 796 -12.77 -20.49 -17.59
C GLY A 796 -12.96 -19.17 -16.83
N THR A 797 -13.99 -18.37 -17.16
CA THR A 797 -14.24 -17.09 -16.48
C THR A 797 -14.82 -17.31 -15.10
N VAL A 798 -14.41 -16.48 -14.15
CA VAL A 798 -14.85 -16.51 -12.76
C VAL A 798 -15.70 -15.30 -12.47
N LYS A 799 -16.86 -15.50 -11.83
CA LYS A 799 -17.66 -14.44 -11.24
C LYS A 799 -17.66 -14.61 -9.73
N LEU A 800 -17.14 -13.63 -9.00
CA LEU A 800 -17.24 -13.64 -7.54
C LEU A 800 -18.68 -13.29 -7.14
N VAL A 801 -19.24 -14.08 -6.23
CA VAL A 801 -20.62 -13.92 -5.73
C VAL A 801 -20.61 -13.14 -4.43
N LYS A 802 -19.74 -13.53 -3.49
CA LYS A 802 -19.62 -12.90 -2.18
C LYS A 802 -18.29 -13.29 -1.54
N ILE A 803 -17.75 -12.39 -0.71
CA ILE A 803 -16.65 -12.70 0.21
C ILE A 803 -17.12 -12.39 1.64
N THR A 804 -16.88 -13.31 2.56
CA THR A 804 -17.10 -13.10 4.01
C THR A 804 -15.76 -13.17 4.71
N ALA A 805 -15.43 -12.19 5.53
CA ALA A 805 -14.09 -11.98 6.06
C ALA A 805 -14.10 -11.72 7.56
N ALA A 806 -13.60 -12.68 8.35
CA ALA A 806 -13.43 -12.54 9.79
C ALA A 806 -11.97 -12.23 10.12
N HIS A 807 -11.73 -11.12 10.81
CA HIS A 807 -10.38 -10.68 11.18
C HIS A 807 -10.30 -10.32 12.65
N ASP A 808 -9.29 -10.87 13.33
CA ASP A 808 -8.95 -10.53 14.70
C ASP A 808 -8.04 -9.31 14.70
N VAL A 809 -8.64 -8.19 15.11
CA VAL A 809 -8.01 -6.88 15.13
C VAL A 809 -7.57 -6.46 16.53
N GLY A 810 -7.73 -7.35 17.51
CA GLY A 810 -7.72 -6.95 18.92
C GLY A 810 -8.79 -5.90 19.17
N LYS A 811 -8.46 -4.81 19.84
CA LYS A 811 -9.38 -3.67 19.91
C LYS A 811 -9.45 -2.91 18.58
N ALA A 812 -10.64 -2.82 17.98
CA ALA A 812 -10.90 -1.95 16.85
C ALA A 812 -10.89 -0.49 17.32
N ILE A 813 -9.80 0.24 17.04
CA ILE A 813 -9.71 1.67 17.40
C ILE A 813 -10.73 2.50 16.64
N ASN A 814 -10.87 2.25 15.34
CA ASN A 814 -11.89 2.83 14.48
C ASN A 814 -12.48 1.71 13.60
N PRO A 815 -13.64 1.15 13.97
CA PRO A 815 -14.27 0.05 13.24
C PRO A 815 -14.48 0.33 11.75
N LEU A 816 -14.94 1.54 11.41
CA LEU A 816 -15.22 1.92 10.01
C LEU A 816 -13.94 1.92 9.15
N LEU A 817 -12.82 2.40 9.69
CA LEU A 817 -11.53 2.38 8.99
C LEU A 817 -10.95 0.97 8.91
N ALA A 818 -11.15 0.14 9.94
CA ALA A 818 -10.72 -1.25 9.94
C ALA A 818 -11.41 -2.06 8.82
N GLU A 819 -12.73 -1.93 8.69
CA GLU A 819 -13.49 -2.52 7.58
C GLU A 819 -12.98 -2.04 6.21
N GLY A 820 -12.71 -0.74 6.06
CA GLY A 820 -12.17 -0.21 4.80
C GLY A 820 -10.81 -0.80 4.43
N GLN A 821 -9.96 -1.08 5.43
CA GLN A 821 -8.69 -1.79 5.21
C GLN A 821 -8.91 -3.23 4.75
N ILE A 822 -9.91 -3.92 5.30
CA ILE A 822 -10.29 -5.29 4.93
C ILE A 822 -10.80 -5.33 3.49
N GLU A 823 -11.75 -4.47 3.15
CA GLU A 823 -12.31 -4.36 1.79
C GLU A 823 -11.22 -4.06 0.74
N GLY A 824 -10.32 -3.12 1.04
CA GLY A 824 -9.17 -2.81 0.19
C GLY A 824 -8.18 -3.97 0.03
N GLY A 825 -7.93 -4.71 1.11
CA GLY A 825 -7.08 -5.91 1.10
C GLY A 825 -7.66 -7.01 0.23
N ILE A 826 -8.96 -7.26 0.36
CA ILE A 826 -9.70 -8.23 -0.45
C ILE A 826 -9.64 -7.84 -1.93
N ALA A 827 -9.86 -6.57 -2.27
CA ALA A 827 -9.75 -6.12 -3.66
C ALA A 827 -8.36 -6.40 -4.25
N GLN A 828 -7.28 -6.11 -3.54
CA GLN A 828 -5.92 -6.47 -4.01
C GLN A 828 -5.72 -8.00 -4.12
N GLY A 829 -6.35 -8.78 -3.24
CA GLY A 829 -6.27 -10.24 -3.22
C GLY A 829 -7.01 -10.89 -4.38
N ILE A 830 -8.16 -10.32 -4.78
CA ILE A 830 -8.88 -10.68 -6.01
C ILE A 830 -7.96 -10.47 -7.22
N GLY A 831 -7.27 -9.32 -7.25
CA GLY A 831 -6.29 -8.99 -8.28
C GLY A 831 -5.21 -10.07 -8.40
N MET A 832 -4.51 -10.33 -7.30
CA MET A 832 -3.46 -11.36 -7.21
C MET A 832 -3.99 -12.74 -7.62
N ALA A 833 -5.23 -13.08 -7.28
CA ALA A 833 -5.82 -14.37 -7.57
C ALA A 833 -6.18 -14.56 -9.04
N LEU A 834 -6.74 -13.55 -9.71
CA LEU A 834 -7.48 -13.73 -10.97
C LEU A 834 -6.93 -12.97 -12.18
N MET A 835 -6.22 -11.85 -12.00
CA MET A 835 -5.94 -10.95 -13.13
C MET A 835 -4.60 -10.21 -13.10
N GLU A 836 -4.07 -9.86 -11.94
CA GLU A 836 -2.89 -9.00 -11.84
C GLU A 836 -1.60 -9.75 -12.16
N GLU A 837 -0.97 -9.35 -13.27
CA GLU A 837 0.30 -9.91 -13.72
C GLU A 837 1.10 -8.84 -14.48
N TYR A 838 2.18 -8.36 -13.86
CA TYR A 838 3.12 -7.46 -14.54
C TYR A 838 4.07 -8.31 -15.39
N ILE A 839 4.07 -8.10 -16.69
CA ILE A 839 4.93 -8.81 -17.63
C ILE A 839 6.08 -7.87 -18.02
N PRO A 840 7.32 -8.12 -17.55
CA PRO A 840 8.46 -7.28 -17.90
C PRO A 840 8.58 -7.16 -19.42
N GLY A 841 8.73 -5.92 -19.91
CA GLY A 841 8.93 -5.68 -21.34
C GLY A 841 7.63 -5.45 -22.12
N ARG A 842 6.48 -5.74 -21.51
CA ARG A 842 5.17 -5.68 -22.14
C ARG A 842 4.19 -4.79 -21.40
N THR A 843 4.15 -4.87 -20.07
CA THR A 843 3.23 -4.09 -19.24
C THR A 843 3.81 -2.70 -18.99
N GLU A 844 3.13 -1.67 -19.48
CA GLU A 844 3.65 -0.29 -19.50
C GLU A 844 2.69 0.74 -18.89
N ASN A 845 1.40 0.42 -18.70
CA ASN A 845 0.41 1.30 -18.08
C ASN A 845 -0.74 0.50 -17.42
N LEU A 846 -1.92 1.09 -17.22
CA LEU A 846 -3.08 0.45 -16.58
C LEU A 846 -4.08 -0.18 -17.56
N HIS A 847 -4.05 0.15 -18.85
CA HIS A 847 -4.84 -0.57 -19.87
C HIS A 847 -4.31 -1.98 -20.17
N ASP A 848 -3.01 -2.22 -19.95
CA ASP A 848 -2.34 -3.51 -20.14
C ASP A 848 -1.92 -4.18 -18.83
N TYR A 849 -2.18 -3.53 -17.69
CA TYR A 849 -2.13 -4.10 -16.34
C TYR A 849 -3.53 -4.08 -15.70
N LEU A 850 -4.23 -5.21 -15.78
CA LEU A 850 -5.59 -5.33 -15.25
C LEU A 850 -5.57 -5.33 -13.72
N ILE A 851 -6.20 -4.33 -13.11
CA ILE A 851 -6.52 -4.29 -11.69
C ILE A 851 -8.03 -4.42 -11.47
N PRO A 852 -8.47 -4.98 -10.32
CA PRO A 852 -9.89 -5.09 -10.00
C PRO A 852 -10.61 -3.74 -10.07
N THR A 853 -11.63 -3.70 -10.91
CA THR A 853 -12.55 -2.58 -11.07
C THR A 853 -13.72 -2.71 -10.09
N ILE A 854 -14.59 -1.71 -10.07
CA ILE A 854 -15.82 -1.71 -9.28
C ILE A 854 -16.74 -2.91 -9.59
N GLY A 855 -16.71 -3.42 -10.82
CA GLY A 855 -17.52 -4.57 -11.24
C GLY A 855 -16.92 -5.92 -10.87
N ASP A 856 -15.63 -5.96 -10.53
CA ASP A 856 -14.91 -7.20 -10.15
C ASP A 856 -15.04 -7.50 -8.65
N VAL A 857 -15.32 -6.48 -7.83
CA VAL A 857 -15.41 -6.64 -6.37
C VAL A 857 -16.84 -7.02 -5.95
N PRO A 858 -17.05 -8.22 -5.39
CA PRO A 858 -18.37 -8.67 -4.96
C PRO A 858 -18.82 -7.95 -3.68
N PRO A 859 -20.06 -8.15 -3.21
CA PRO A 859 -20.40 -7.86 -1.81
C PRO A 859 -19.40 -8.48 -0.83
N ILE A 860 -18.94 -7.67 0.13
CA ILE A 860 -18.03 -8.07 1.19
C ILE A 860 -18.76 -7.94 2.52
N GLU A 861 -18.78 -9.01 3.30
CA GLU A 861 -19.25 -9.00 4.69
C GLU A 861 -18.05 -9.08 5.62
N THR A 862 -17.85 -8.05 6.44
CA THR A 862 -16.72 -7.95 7.37
C THR A 862 -17.17 -8.28 8.78
N ILE A 863 -16.45 -9.18 9.46
CA ILE A 863 -16.66 -9.56 10.85
C ILE A 863 -15.41 -9.17 11.63
N LEU A 864 -15.52 -8.17 12.50
CA LEU A 864 -14.43 -7.76 13.40
C LEU A 864 -14.45 -8.64 14.65
N ILE A 865 -13.37 -9.39 14.84
CA ILE A 865 -13.13 -10.19 16.03
C ILE A 865 -12.22 -9.37 16.95
N GLU A 866 -12.63 -9.18 18.22
CA GLU A 866 -11.84 -8.42 19.19
C GLU A 866 -11.23 -9.32 20.26
N VAL A 867 -10.15 -10.04 19.93
CA VAL A 867 -9.34 -10.77 20.94
C VAL A 867 -8.15 -9.89 21.35
N PRO A 868 -8.22 -9.21 22.51
CA PRO A 868 -7.23 -8.20 22.87
C PRO A 868 -5.83 -8.81 23.12
N ASP A 869 -4.80 -8.04 22.79
CA ASP A 869 -3.41 -8.36 23.09
C ASP A 869 -2.80 -7.35 24.08
N PRO A 870 -2.18 -7.80 25.18
CA PRO A 870 -1.65 -6.90 26.22
C PRO A 870 -0.53 -5.96 25.73
N GLU A 871 0.21 -6.32 24.68
CA GLU A 871 1.24 -5.46 24.10
C GLU A 871 0.62 -4.31 23.28
N GLY A 872 -0.60 -4.51 22.77
CA GLY A 872 -1.34 -3.55 21.97
C GLY A 872 -1.82 -2.33 22.76
N PRO A 873 -1.94 -1.14 22.12
CA PRO A 873 -2.60 0.00 22.75
C PRO A 873 -4.09 -0.31 22.92
N PHE A 874 -4.58 -0.26 24.16
CA PHE A 874 -5.95 -0.66 24.50
C PHE A 874 -6.33 -2.08 24.02
N GLY A 875 -5.36 -2.97 23.78
CA GLY A 875 -5.60 -4.30 23.23
C GLY A 875 -5.58 -4.41 21.71
N ALA A 876 -5.29 -3.33 20.97
CA ALA A 876 -5.33 -3.30 19.51
C ALA A 876 -4.13 -3.99 18.83
N LYS A 877 -4.37 -4.57 17.65
CA LYS A 877 -3.36 -5.20 16.80
C LYS A 877 -3.11 -4.40 15.52
N GLY A 878 -2.07 -4.79 14.78
CA GLY A 878 -1.85 -4.31 13.42
C GLY A 878 -2.79 -4.99 12.42
N LEU A 879 -3.42 -4.21 11.53
CA LEU A 879 -4.40 -4.75 10.56
C LEU A 879 -3.90 -4.77 9.10
N GLY A 880 -3.05 -3.81 8.76
CA GLY A 880 -2.80 -3.41 7.38
C GLY A 880 -2.64 -4.56 6.38
N GLU A 881 -1.84 -5.59 6.66
CA GLU A 881 -1.42 -6.53 5.63
C GLU A 881 -2.13 -7.87 5.62
N HIS A 882 -2.51 -8.37 6.80
CA HIS A 882 -3.01 -9.73 6.91
C HIS A 882 -4.37 -9.91 6.23
N VAL A 883 -5.11 -8.81 6.06
CA VAL A 883 -6.40 -8.78 5.37
C VAL A 883 -6.36 -9.13 3.87
N LEU A 884 -5.18 -9.09 3.25
CA LEU A 884 -4.96 -9.51 1.86
C LEU A 884 -4.69 -11.03 1.76
N ILE A 885 -4.03 -11.59 2.78
CA ILE A 885 -3.36 -12.89 2.70
C ILE A 885 -4.30 -14.05 2.35
N PRO A 886 -5.49 -14.18 2.97
CA PRO A 886 -6.33 -15.36 2.74
C PRO A 886 -7.19 -15.26 1.48
N THR A 887 -7.28 -14.09 0.83
CA THR A 887 -8.20 -13.89 -0.30
C THR A 887 -7.87 -14.77 -1.50
N ALA A 888 -6.61 -14.76 -1.94
CA ALA A 888 -6.19 -15.54 -3.11
C ALA A 888 -6.34 -17.05 -2.91
N PRO A 889 -5.84 -17.66 -1.82
CA PRO A 889 -6.07 -19.09 -1.58
C PRO A 889 -7.56 -19.44 -1.41
N ALA A 890 -8.39 -18.61 -0.78
CA ALA A 890 -9.82 -18.86 -0.67
C ALA A 890 -10.48 -18.94 -2.06
N ILE A 891 -10.11 -18.03 -2.98
CA ILE A 891 -10.59 -18.05 -4.37
C ILE A 891 -10.10 -19.29 -5.12
N LEU A 892 -8.82 -19.66 -4.99
CA LEU A 892 -8.27 -20.85 -5.65
C LEU A 892 -8.93 -22.13 -5.14
N ASN A 893 -9.16 -22.24 -3.83
CA ASN A 893 -9.88 -23.35 -3.21
C ASN A 893 -11.35 -23.40 -3.66
N ALA A 894 -11.98 -22.24 -3.88
CA ALA A 894 -13.33 -22.18 -4.42
C ALA A 894 -13.38 -22.61 -5.90
N ILE A 895 -12.39 -22.25 -6.72
CA ILE A 895 -12.24 -22.75 -8.10
C ILE A 895 -12.07 -24.28 -8.08
N ARG A 896 -11.21 -24.80 -7.20
CA ARG A 896 -11.04 -26.25 -7.01
C ARG A 896 -12.35 -26.91 -6.60
N HIS A 897 -13.10 -26.35 -5.65
CA HIS A 897 -14.41 -26.89 -5.28
C HIS A 897 -15.40 -26.94 -6.45
N ALA A 898 -15.45 -25.89 -7.28
CA ALA A 898 -16.37 -25.82 -8.41
C ALA A 898 -16.03 -26.79 -9.55
N THR A 899 -14.73 -27.04 -9.80
CA THR A 899 -14.25 -27.66 -11.04
C THR A 899 -13.42 -28.93 -10.82
N GLY A 900 -12.91 -29.10 -9.61
CA GLY A 900 -11.92 -30.08 -9.21
C GLY A 900 -10.59 -29.95 -9.94
N VAL A 901 -10.22 -28.76 -10.42
CA VAL A 901 -8.89 -28.49 -11.03
C VAL A 901 -8.00 -27.70 -10.07
N LEU A 902 -6.69 -27.92 -10.19
CA LEU A 902 -5.68 -27.16 -9.48
C LEU A 902 -5.00 -26.17 -10.44
N VAL A 903 -4.93 -24.90 -10.06
CA VAL A 903 -4.19 -23.88 -10.81
C VAL A 903 -2.87 -23.61 -10.10
N THR A 904 -1.77 -24.04 -10.70
CA THR A 904 -0.41 -23.96 -10.12
C THR A 904 0.38 -22.72 -10.55
N LYS A 905 -0.16 -21.90 -11.46
CA LYS A 905 0.42 -20.60 -11.83
C LYS A 905 -0.58 -19.48 -11.56
N VAL A 906 -0.25 -18.59 -10.63
CA VAL A 906 -1.07 -17.45 -10.21
C VAL A 906 -0.62 -16.17 -10.95
N PRO A 907 -1.55 -15.36 -11.50
CA PRO A 907 -3.02 -15.43 -11.33
C PRO A 907 -3.71 -16.53 -12.15
N ALA A 908 -4.83 -17.04 -11.63
CA ALA A 908 -5.73 -17.98 -12.28
C ALA A 908 -6.59 -17.29 -13.35
N THR A 909 -5.94 -16.86 -14.43
CA THR A 909 -6.62 -16.21 -15.57
C THR A 909 -7.61 -17.18 -16.24
N PRO A 910 -8.63 -16.68 -16.97
CA PRO A 910 -9.58 -17.54 -17.66
C PRO A 910 -8.92 -18.57 -18.58
N THR A 911 -7.84 -18.18 -19.26
CA THR A 911 -7.06 -19.08 -20.11
C THR A 911 -6.39 -20.21 -19.31
N ARG A 912 -5.81 -19.91 -18.13
CA ARG A 912 -5.18 -20.91 -17.25
C ARG A 912 -6.20 -21.87 -16.65
N ILE A 913 -7.33 -21.35 -16.15
CA ILE A 913 -8.44 -22.17 -15.63
C ILE A 913 -8.98 -23.10 -16.72
N ARG A 914 -9.26 -22.57 -17.91
CA ARG A 914 -9.77 -23.35 -19.04
C ARG A 914 -8.79 -24.44 -19.48
N ALA A 915 -7.48 -24.14 -19.50
CA ALA A 915 -6.47 -25.15 -19.78
C ALA A 915 -6.50 -26.29 -18.76
N ALA A 916 -6.51 -25.96 -17.46
CA ALA A 916 -6.59 -26.95 -16.39
C ALA A 916 -7.86 -27.83 -16.46
N ILE A 917 -9.03 -27.24 -16.76
CA ILE A 917 -10.28 -27.99 -16.98
C ILE A 917 -10.15 -28.95 -18.15
N ARG A 918 -9.60 -28.50 -19.27
CA ARG A 918 -9.43 -29.34 -20.46
C ARG A 918 -8.48 -30.51 -20.18
N ASP A 919 -7.37 -30.25 -19.52
CA ASP A 919 -6.34 -31.25 -19.27
C ASP A 919 -6.88 -32.32 -18.31
N LYS A 920 -7.67 -31.94 -17.30
CA LYS A 920 -8.41 -32.90 -16.45
C LYS A 920 -9.35 -33.79 -17.25
N VAL A 921 -10.16 -33.22 -18.14
CA VAL A 921 -11.10 -34.01 -18.98
C VAL A 921 -10.37 -35.03 -19.87
N ILE A 922 -9.15 -34.70 -20.33
CA ILE A 922 -8.32 -35.63 -21.09
C ILE A 922 -7.85 -36.78 -20.18
N HIS A 923 -7.29 -36.47 -19.01
CA HIS A 923 -6.83 -37.48 -18.06
C HIS A 923 -7.97 -38.40 -17.57
N ASP A 924 -9.14 -37.84 -17.27
CA ASP A 924 -10.31 -38.63 -16.85
C ASP A 924 -10.76 -39.59 -17.96
N ARG A 925 -10.70 -39.17 -19.23
CA ARG A 925 -11.03 -40.05 -20.37
C ARG A 925 -10.00 -41.16 -20.59
N GLU A 926 -8.72 -40.86 -20.41
CA GLU A 926 -7.64 -41.84 -20.52
C GLU A 926 -7.66 -42.85 -19.36
N ALA A 927 -8.07 -42.45 -18.16
CA ALA A 927 -8.20 -43.34 -17.00
C ALA A 927 -9.42 -44.29 -17.08
N HIS A 928 -10.42 -43.97 -17.90
CA HIS A 928 -11.62 -44.80 -18.12
C HIS A 928 -11.53 -45.69 -19.37
N GLN A 929 -10.46 -45.57 -20.15
CA GLN A 929 -10.11 -46.48 -21.25
C GLN A 929 -9.12 -47.53 -20.76
#